data_AF-A0A914NHY4-F1
#
_entry.id   AF-A0A914NHY4-F1
#
_cell.length_a   1.000
_cell.length_b   1.000
_cell.length_c   1.000
_cell.angle_alpha   90.00
_cell.angle_beta   90.00
_cell.angle_gamma   90.00
#
_symmetry.space_group_name_H-M   'P 1'
#
loop_
_entity.id
_entity.type
_entity.pdbx_description
1 polymer ?
#
loop_
_entity_poly.entity_id
_entity_poly.type
_entity_poly.pdbx_seq_one_letter_code
_entity_poly.pdbx_strand_id
1 'polypeptide(L)'
;MSSLTREKAEEICQHIRTNPDSIFGQKYWQCRHACVVQSQQKSDKWETRFLAIAKFRVFLLYGKSISTIKLEKSFNVLALRNLELLQQEQILQIGWEDRPGGTKSFSSTPIVVLHLFLRKPDGSKTKDLALELLSTLKHYFPEIQKSLTKLFISLSPPLIADFALLPLSTPELPCHNFRRSYVAYCDWMEQPFRDEIIWDIERIYFFHGQHELDLNDFSHLSLKDQQALIGSIQFSSFFTGIFADSLRLQNEHIDSLFLLIRRSHSLRSLYFNRCTLPIKDFLTQFSIALSTNINLPLERLRLVGIVLEDKKGLTQLGTLLPQLSSLRALSFAECLLSEKCALAFLNGLHHGIRLANDSAKGEDATVTGNTLINSDNGRFQLEALNLSGNPLGSGVELAEQLANFLALNTGAIRFLDLNGTAIQLDRLWAALKLGGLGLEVLRLGGCHIAQTKRSVRNSGKDSAQIANELFSSFLSLKELDLTGTHLTSELLSGILEGISTNANLPSSSLSFCLDNCIVGSTTQCVNVFEQYLLECPCICSLSLRDNSLEHETYRLLPIICKMRGLRKFDIGGANFFGLKANKKHAQMLSAIVTEFVRLVNGEDEESNLDELSLSDSRLGSHLSILLNALGLSRSLRKLNLSNCDLGPGGARLLGKSLQLNQSLRQLSLDRNQIGIDGFYELARALRLNNTLLALDLPTSDLSDSMTLLARIPIERARLMAIIAEIEEALKRNVDFSVTNGPTNGQLAMKAMHSLNIGCDRYNINGSETSEIKKVAFHKIGKLIAQIGEQKSDDINIFNDSFKNNGDKRRTKIVDKFIEELGQFVEDNNKNFLQSFSDRLAVQECVEICSLNNQQPDIINNISEKHAKEDQLKEKLTQFFNRYTRQKNF
;
A
#
# COMPACT_ATOMS: atom_id res chain seq x y z
N MET A 1 -17.90 45.92 -46.55
CA MET A 1 -17.43 44.58 -46.97
C MET A 1 -18.53 43.84 -47.73
N SER A 2 -19.12 44.47 -48.75
CA SER A 2 -20.13 43.82 -49.62
C SER A 2 -19.44 42.89 -50.63
N SER A 3 -19.94 41.65 -50.65
CA SER A 3 -19.68 40.52 -51.55
C SER A 3 -18.25 39.96 -51.61
N LEU A 4 -17.86 39.21 -50.58
CA LEU A 4 -17.09 37.99 -50.86
C LEU A 4 -18.06 37.03 -51.57
N THR A 5 -17.70 36.51 -52.75
CA THR A 5 -18.54 35.52 -53.43
C THR A 5 -18.53 34.22 -52.63
N ARG A 6 -19.64 33.46 -52.68
CA ARG A 6 -19.77 32.18 -51.95
C ARG A 6 -18.62 31.22 -52.29
N GLU A 7 -18.26 31.13 -53.57
CA GLU A 7 -17.14 30.33 -54.06
C GLU A 7 -15.80 30.71 -53.43
N LYS A 8 -15.48 32.00 -53.36
CA LYS A 8 -14.23 32.46 -52.71
C LYS A 8 -14.22 32.19 -51.21
N ALA A 9 -15.38 32.26 -50.57
CA ALA A 9 -15.50 31.99 -49.15
C ALA A 9 -15.30 30.48 -48.85
N GLU A 10 -15.87 29.61 -49.68
CA GLU A 10 -15.67 28.16 -49.63
C GLU A 10 -14.22 27.77 -49.95
N GLU A 11 -13.60 28.39 -50.95
CA GLU A 11 -12.17 28.22 -51.29
C GLU A 11 -11.27 28.55 -50.09
N ILE A 12 -11.52 29.67 -49.41
CA ILE A 12 -10.81 30.05 -48.20
C ILE A 12 -11.03 29.03 -47.07
N CYS A 13 -12.27 28.60 -46.83
CA CYS A 13 -12.56 27.58 -45.82
C CYS A 13 -11.85 26.25 -46.12
N GLN A 14 -11.78 25.84 -47.39
CA GLN A 14 -11.06 24.63 -47.81
C GLN A 14 -9.54 24.79 -47.64
N HIS A 15 -8.99 25.97 -47.92
CA HIS A 15 -7.60 26.29 -47.63
C HIS A 15 -7.29 26.20 -46.12
N ILE A 16 -8.16 26.73 -45.27
CA ILE A 16 -8.02 26.66 -43.81
C ILE A 16 -8.01 25.21 -43.32
N ARG A 17 -8.86 24.34 -43.89
CA ARG A 17 -8.93 22.92 -43.53
C ARG A 17 -7.69 22.13 -43.99
N THR A 18 -7.13 22.47 -45.14
CA THR A 18 -6.01 21.73 -45.76
C THR A 18 -4.63 22.20 -45.29
N ASN A 19 -4.48 23.48 -44.94
CA ASN A 19 -3.20 24.06 -44.50
C ASN A 19 -3.29 24.75 -43.13
N PRO A 20 -3.79 24.06 -42.08
CA PRO A 20 -3.93 24.68 -40.76
C PRO A 20 -2.59 25.03 -40.10
N ASP A 21 -1.51 24.30 -40.41
CA ASP A 21 -0.18 24.53 -39.82
C ASP A 21 0.44 25.87 -40.18
N SER A 22 0.24 26.33 -41.42
CA SER A 22 0.75 27.63 -41.87
C SER A 22 -0.06 28.79 -41.28
N ILE A 23 -1.31 28.55 -40.90
CA ILE A 23 -2.25 29.58 -40.44
C ILE A 23 -2.25 29.69 -38.91
N PHE A 24 -2.35 28.56 -38.22
CA PHE A 24 -2.48 28.47 -36.76
C PHE A 24 -1.16 28.11 -36.08
N GLY A 25 -0.16 27.66 -36.83
CA GLY A 25 1.10 27.11 -36.34
C GLY A 25 1.08 25.59 -36.20
N GLN A 26 2.27 24.98 -36.19
CA GLN A 26 2.48 23.51 -36.20
C GLN A 26 1.76 22.74 -35.08
N LYS A 27 1.42 23.41 -33.98
CA LYS A 27 0.67 22.80 -32.87
C LYS A 27 -0.76 22.43 -33.27
N TYR A 28 -1.33 23.06 -34.30
CA TYR A 28 -2.74 22.98 -34.66
C TYR A 28 -2.97 22.36 -36.04
N TRP A 29 -2.14 21.39 -36.41
CA TRP A 29 -2.14 20.69 -37.70
C TRP A 29 -3.47 20.04 -38.15
N GLN A 30 -4.46 19.93 -37.26
CA GLN A 30 -5.75 19.33 -37.59
C GLN A 30 -6.90 20.33 -37.38
N CYS A 31 -7.43 20.85 -38.49
CA CYS A 31 -8.66 21.63 -38.51
C CYS A 31 -9.86 20.72 -38.80
N ARG A 32 -10.85 20.73 -37.89
CA ARG A 32 -12.05 19.89 -37.97
C ARG A 32 -13.18 20.57 -38.72
N HIS A 33 -13.31 21.86 -38.50
CA HIS A 33 -14.41 22.65 -39.03
C HIS A 33 -13.89 24.03 -39.42
N ALA A 34 -14.33 24.54 -40.55
CA ALA A 34 -14.08 25.92 -40.98
C ALA A 34 -15.30 26.43 -41.75
N CYS A 35 -15.83 27.58 -41.37
CA CYS A 35 -17.01 28.16 -42.00
C CYS A 35 -17.00 29.69 -41.94
N VAL A 36 -17.85 30.30 -42.76
CA VAL A 36 -18.05 31.75 -42.78
C VAL A 36 -19.15 32.10 -41.80
N VAL A 37 -18.88 33.11 -40.96
CA VAL A 37 -19.84 33.62 -39.98
C VAL A 37 -19.89 35.14 -40.02
N GLN A 38 -21.00 35.71 -39.59
CA GLN A 38 -21.04 37.11 -39.20
C GLN A 38 -20.93 37.17 -37.68
N SER A 39 -19.95 37.93 -37.18
CA SER A 39 -19.66 38.02 -35.74
C SER A 39 -19.88 39.43 -35.19
N GLN A 40 -20.32 39.52 -33.93
CA GLN A 40 -20.51 40.77 -33.19
C GLN A 40 -19.98 40.63 -31.75
N GLN A 41 -19.21 41.62 -31.26
CA GLN A 41 -18.64 41.65 -29.90
C GLN A 41 -19.03 42.90 -29.07
N LYS A 42 -19.22 44.07 -29.69
CA LYS A 42 -19.74 45.30 -29.08
C LYS A 42 -20.74 45.94 -30.09
N SER A 43 -21.85 46.51 -29.61
CA SER A 43 -22.96 47.10 -30.40
C SER A 43 -22.43 48.06 -31.48
N ASP A 44 -22.69 47.99 -32.79
CA ASP A 44 -23.88 47.58 -33.55
C ASP A 44 -23.57 46.97 -34.94
N LYS A 45 -22.32 46.60 -35.24
CA LYS A 45 -21.92 46.17 -36.60
C LYS A 45 -21.60 44.68 -36.67
N TRP A 46 -22.30 43.99 -37.57
CA TRP A 46 -21.98 42.62 -37.98
C TRP A 46 -20.84 42.62 -38.97
N GLU A 47 -19.77 41.90 -38.65
CA GLU A 47 -18.63 41.78 -39.55
C GLU A 47 -18.46 40.34 -40.03
N THR A 48 -18.15 40.17 -41.32
CA THR A 48 -17.89 38.84 -41.88
C THR A 48 -16.51 38.35 -41.45
N ARG A 49 -16.48 37.14 -40.90
CA ARG A 49 -15.30 36.44 -40.37
C ARG A 49 -15.33 34.98 -40.77
N PHE A 50 -14.18 34.32 -40.63
CA PHE A 50 -14.07 32.87 -40.75
C PHE A 50 -13.91 32.29 -39.34
N LEU A 51 -14.76 31.34 -39.00
CA LEU A 51 -14.66 30.55 -37.77
C LEU A 51 -13.99 29.23 -38.13
N ALA A 52 -12.93 28.88 -37.42
CA ALA A 52 -12.25 27.60 -37.58
C ALA A 52 -12.07 26.91 -36.23
N ILE A 53 -12.25 25.60 -36.19
CA ILE A 53 -12.00 24.77 -35.01
C ILE A 53 -10.82 23.87 -35.34
N ALA A 54 -9.71 24.04 -34.63
CA ALA A 54 -8.53 23.20 -34.77
C ALA A 54 -8.06 22.73 -33.40
N LYS A 55 -7.94 21.40 -33.24
CA LYS A 55 -7.76 20.72 -31.96
C LYS A 55 -8.68 21.23 -30.85
N PHE A 56 -8.11 21.82 -29.79
CA PHE A 56 -8.81 22.34 -28.60
C PHE A 56 -9.00 23.87 -28.66
N ARG A 57 -8.85 24.51 -29.82
CA ARG A 57 -9.09 25.96 -29.98
C ARG A 57 -10.05 26.30 -31.10
N VAL A 58 -10.77 27.40 -30.88
CA VAL A 58 -11.64 28.08 -31.84
C VAL A 58 -10.93 29.36 -32.28
N PHE A 59 -10.73 29.51 -33.57
CA PHE A 59 -10.04 30.63 -34.19
C PHE A 59 -11.04 31.48 -34.97
N LEU A 60 -10.94 32.78 -34.79
CA LEU A 60 -11.65 33.78 -35.58
C LEU A 60 -10.64 34.45 -36.50
N LEU A 61 -10.89 34.41 -37.81
CA LEU A 61 -10.01 34.97 -38.83
C LEU A 61 -10.74 36.01 -39.67
N TYR A 62 -9.97 36.94 -40.22
CA TYR A 62 -10.43 37.92 -41.20
C TYR A 62 -9.51 37.92 -42.41
N GLY A 63 -10.05 38.26 -43.59
CA GLY A 63 -9.31 38.24 -44.84
C GLY A 63 -10.24 38.31 -46.03
N LYS A 64 -9.70 38.63 -47.22
CA LYS A 64 -10.46 38.68 -48.48
C LYS A 64 -9.97 37.68 -49.53
N SER A 65 -8.80 37.08 -49.31
CA SER A 65 -8.11 36.12 -50.19
C SER A 65 -7.22 35.22 -49.33
N ILE A 66 -6.81 34.07 -49.86
CA ILE A 66 -5.87 33.14 -49.19
C ILE A 66 -4.61 33.86 -48.67
N SER A 67 -4.05 34.78 -49.47
CA SER A 67 -2.86 35.58 -49.12
C SER A 67 -3.07 36.65 -48.06
N THR A 68 -4.32 37.00 -47.72
CA THR A 68 -4.66 38.08 -46.78
C THR A 68 -5.34 37.59 -45.51
N ILE A 69 -5.52 36.28 -45.34
CA ILE A 69 -6.08 35.68 -44.12
C ILE A 69 -5.15 35.96 -42.95
N LYS A 70 -5.72 36.51 -41.87
CA LYS A 70 -5.02 36.76 -40.61
C LYS A 70 -5.86 36.29 -39.43
N LEU A 71 -5.17 35.81 -38.41
CA LEU A 71 -5.78 35.45 -37.13
C LEU A 71 -6.19 36.73 -36.39
N GLU A 72 -7.45 36.80 -35.97
CA GLU A 72 -7.97 37.89 -35.14
C GLU A 72 -7.94 37.52 -33.66
N LYS A 73 -8.56 36.39 -33.31
CA LYS A 73 -8.68 35.90 -31.93
C LYS A 73 -8.66 34.38 -31.90
N SER A 74 -8.17 33.82 -30.80
CA SER A 74 -8.22 32.39 -30.52
C SER A 74 -8.78 32.16 -29.12
N PHE A 75 -9.63 31.15 -28.97
CA PHE A 75 -10.25 30.79 -27.71
C PHE A 75 -10.09 29.28 -27.47
N ASN A 76 -9.64 28.88 -26.29
CA ASN A 76 -9.55 27.45 -25.94
C ASN A 76 -10.91 26.92 -25.49
N VAL A 77 -11.32 25.75 -25.97
CA VAL A 77 -12.64 25.14 -25.69
C VAL A 77 -12.94 24.98 -24.20
N LEU A 78 -11.94 24.85 -23.33
CA LEU A 78 -12.11 24.78 -21.87
C LEU A 78 -12.54 26.11 -21.23
N ALA A 79 -12.33 27.23 -21.93
CA ALA A 79 -12.79 28.56 -21.54
C ALA A 79 -14.26 28.82 -21.90
N LEU A 80 -14.96 27.88 -22.54
CA LEU A 80 -16.40 27.99 -22.80
C LEU A 80 -17.18 28.05 -21.49
N ARG A 81 -17.99 29.10 -21.33
CA ARG A 81 -18.88 29.29 -20.17
C ARG A 81 -20.34 29.50 -20.56
N ASN A 82 -20.62 30.06 -21.73
CA ASN A 82 -22.00 30.24 -22.18
C ASN A 82 -22.14 29.73 -23.61
N LEU A 83 -23.23 29.02 -23.87
CA LEU A 83 -23.58 28.60 -25.22
C LEU A 83 -25.10 28.61 -25.37
N GLU A 84 -25.60 29.75 -25.86
CA GLU A 84 -27.03 30.07 -25.92
C GLU A 84 -27.53 30.27 -27.35
N LEU A 85 -28.65 29.63 -27.66
CA LEU A 85 -29.38 29.79 -28.92
C LEU A 85 -30.45 30.87 -28.74
N LEU A 86 -30.28 32.00 -29.41
CA LEU A 86 -31.17 33.16 -29.38
C LEU A 86 -31.94 33.28 -30.71
N GLN A 87 -33.04 34.06 -30.69
CA GLN A 87 -33.83 34.41 -31.88
C GLN A 87 -34.17 33.19 -32.76
N GLN A 88 -34.90 32.21 -32.21
CA GLN A 88 -35.27 30.96 -32.92
C GLN A 88 -34.05 30.21 -33.51
N GLU A 89 -32.95 30.15 -32.76
CA GLU A 89 -31.68 29.49 -33.14
C GLU A 89 -30.92 30.18 -34.29
N GLN A 90 -31.28 31.39 -34.68
CA GLN A 90 -30.56 32.14 -35.74
C GLN A 90 -29.29 32.84 -35.23
N ILE A 91 -29.21 33.11 -33.92
CA ILE A 91 -28.04 33.71 -33.29
C ILE A 91 -27.49 32.75 -32.23
N LEU A 92 -26.21 32.45 -32.32
CA LEU A 92 -25.46 31.73 -31.28
C LEU A 92 -24.66 32.72 -30.46
N GLN A 93 -24.95 32.81 -29.17
CA GLN A 93 -24.14 33.54 -28.20
C GLN A 93 -23.13 32.57 -27.57
N ILE A 94 -21.85 32.85 -27.76
CA ILE A 94 -20.75 32.11 -27.13
C ILE A 94 -20.09 33.01 -26.09
N GLY A 95 -20.08 32.56 -24.84
CA GLY A 95 -19.37 33.20 -23.75
C GLY A 95 -18.04 32.49 -23.48
N TRP A 96 -16.95 33.24 -23.52
CA TRP A 96 -15.61 32.77 -23.17
C TRP A 96 -15.15 33.44 -21.88
N GLU A 97 -14.59 32.65 -20.96
CA GLU A 97 -13.90 33.18 -19.79
C GLU A 97 -12.66 33.97 -20.24
N ASP A 98 -12.67 35.27 -19.94
CA ASP A 98 -11.53 36.17 -20.17
C ASP A 98 -10.54 36.00 -19.02
N ARG A 99 -9.38 35.42 -19.30
CA ARG A 99 -8.27 35.36 -18.34
C ARG A 99 -7.41 36.60 -18.54
N PRO A 100 -7.45 37.62 -17.66
CA PRO A 100 -6.39 38.61 -17.62
C PRO A 100 -5.09 37.89 -17.29
N GLY A 101 -4.07 38.06 -18.14
CA GLY A 101 -2.79 37.35 -18.01
C GLY A 101 -2.20 37.40 -16.60
N GLY A 102 -1.77 36.23 -16.12
CA GLY A 102 -0.98 36.07 -14.89
C GLY A 102 -1.79 35.80 -13.61
N THR A 103 -1.62 34.59 -13.07
CA THR A 103 -1.54 34.26 -11.62
C THR A 103 -2.65 34.74 -10.67
N LYS A 104 -3.81 35.20 -11.13
CA LYS A 104 -4.96 35.45 -10.22
C LYS A 104 -5.66 34.14 -9.89
N SER A 105 -5.88 33.92 -8.59
CA SER A 105 -6.42 32.68 -8.05
C SER A 105 -7.78 32.33 -8.67
N PHE A 106 -8.06 31.04 -8.80
CA PHE A 106 -9.34 30.51 -9.31
C PHE A 106 -10.55 30.84 -8.41
N SER A 107 -10.33 31.53 -7.28
CA SER A 107 -11.24 31.53 -6.13
C SER A 107 -11.91 32.86 -5.80
N SER A 108 -11.55 34.00 -6.42
CA SER A 108 -12.00 35.31 -5.89
C SER A 108 -12.43 36.40 -6.88
N THR A 109 -12.21 36.26 -8.19
CA THR A 109 -12.66 37.29 -9.16
C THR A 109 -13.92 36.85 -9.91
N PRO A 110 -14.92 37.74 -10.11
CA PRO A 110 -16.06 37.44 -10.97
C PRO A 110 -15.54 37.08 -12.37
N ILE A 111 -16.03 35.96 -12.91
CA ILE A 111 -15.67 35.49 -14.25
C ILE A 111 -16.13 36.55 -15.23
N VAL A 112 -15.19 37.26 -15.84
CA VAL A 112 -15.50 38.16 -16.95
C VAL A 112 -15.73 37.29 -18.17
N VAL A 113 -16.96 37.30 -18.68
CA VAL A 113 -17.32 36.52 -19.87
C VAL A 113 -17.32 37.45 -21.08
N LEU A 114 -16.43 37.18 -22.03
CA LEU A 114 -16.48 37.79 -23.35
C LEU A 114 -17.57 37.12 -24.18
N HIS A 115 -18.60 37.87 -24.52
CA HIS A 115 -19.68 37.39 -25.39
C HIS A 115 -19.36 37.67 -26.87
N LEU A 116 -19.48 36.62 -27.67
CA LEU A 116 -19.39 36.64 -29.12
C LEU A 116 -20.73 36.17 -29.68
N PHE A 117 -21.40 37.03 -30.43
CA PHE A 117 -22.64 36.68 -31.12
C PHE A 117 -22.30 36.29 -32.57
N LEU A 118 -22.78 35.12 -33.00
CA LEU A 118 -22.54 34.56 -34.32
C LEU A 118 -23.87 34.33 -35.03
N ARG A 119 -23.92 34.65 -36.33
CA ARG A 119 -24.99 34.22 -37.24
C ARG A 119 -24.40 33.75 -38.56
N LYS A 120 -25.06 32.79 -39.22
CA LYS A 120 -24.65 32.35 -40.56
C LYS A 120 -25.07 33.41 -41.60
N PRO A 121 -24.27 33.65 -42.66
CA PRO A 121 -24.59 34.67 -43.68
C PRO A 121 -25.89 34.41 -44.44
N ASP A 122 -26.33 33.15 -44.51
CA ASP A 122 -27.55 32.69 -45.17
C ASP A 122 -28.81 32.76 -44.29
N GLY A 123 -28.67 33.16 -43.02
CA GLY A 123 -29.78 33.20 -42.05
C GLY A 123 -30.26 31.83 -41.56
N SER A 124 -29.54 30.75 -41.90
CA SER A 124 -29.87 29.41 -41.42
C SER A 124 -29.57 29.25 -39.92
N LYS A 125 -30.15 28.20 -39.32
CA LYS A 125 -29.99 27.92 -37.89
C LYS A 125 -28.52 27.71 -37.53
N THR A 126 -28.10 28.29 -36.40
CA THR A 126 -26.75 28.23 -35.85
C THR A 126 -26.53 27.04 -34.91
N LYS A 127 -27.57 26.24 -34.68
CA LYS A 127 -27.51 25.02 -33.85
C LYS A 127 -26.38 24.07 -34.26
N ASP A 128 -26.14 23.88 -35.55
CA ASP A 128 -25.05 23.00 -36.01
C ASP A 128 -23.66 23.51 -35.58
N LEU A 129 -23.45 24.83 -35.53
CA LEU A 129 -22.19 25.43 -35.06
C LEU A 129 -21.99 25.17 -33.57
N ALA A 130 -23.06 25.24 -32.79
CA ALA A 130 -23.05 24.88 -31.37
C ALA A 130 -22.70 23.39 -31.19
N LEU A 131 -23.31 22.50 -31.98
CA LEU A 131 -23.05 21.07 -31.94
C LEU A 131 -21.61 20.71 -32.36
N GLU A 132 -21.01 21.45 -33.29
CA GLU A 132 -19.60 21.25 -33.69
C GLU A 132 -18.60 21.62 -32.58
N LEU A 133 -18.86 22.70 -31.85
CA LEU A 133 -18.08 23.09 -30.67
C LEU A 133 -18.19 22.03 -29.55
N LEU A 134 -19.40 21.58 -29.32
CA LEU A 134 -19.72 20.52 -28.37
C LEU A 134 -19.12 19.17 -28.77
N SER A 135 -19.16 18.81 -30.05
CA SER A 135 -18.50 17.62 -30.60
C SER A 135 -16.99 17.66 -30.36
N THR A 136 -16.38 18.85 -30.48
CA THR A 136 -14.97 19.05 -30.17
C THR A 136 -14.68 18.81 -28.68
N LEU A 137 -15.51 19.33 -27.77
CA LEU A 137 -15.39 19.04 -26.34
C LEU A 137 -15.53 17.53 -26.06
N LYS A 138 -16.57 16.88 -26.60
CA LYS A 138 -16.81 15.44 -26.38
C LYS A 138 -15.69 14.57 -26.93
N HIS A 139 -15.06 14.98 -28.03
CA HIS A 139 -13.94 14.23 -28.60
C HIS A 139 -12.73 14.16 -27.66
N TYR A 140 -12.35 15.29 -27.06
CA TYR A 140 -11.18 15.35 -26.17
C TYR A 140 -11.50 14.92 -24.74
N PHE A 141 -12.74 15.11 -24.32
CA PHE A 141 -13.23 14.81 -22.98
C PHE A 141 -14.49 13.92 -23.08
N PRO A 142 -14.35 12.63 -23.36
CA PRO A 142 -15.48 11.74 -23.61
C PRO A 142 -16.42 11.61 -22.40
N GLU A 143 -15.89 11.74 -21.19
CA GLU A 143 -16.65 11.61 -19.94
C GLU A 143 -17.23 12.92 -19.40
N ILE A 144 -17.00 14.03 -20.13
CA ILE A 144 -17.43 15.37 -19.71
C ILE A 144 -18.95 15.49 -19.55
N GLN A 145 -19.73 14.56 -20.12
CA GLN A 145 -21.19 14.49 -19.98
C GLN A 145 -21.65 14.64 -18.53
N LYS A 146 -20.95 13.99 -17.58
CA LYS A 146 -21.33 14.01 -16.16
C LYS A 146 -21.12 15.38 -15.52
N SER A 147 -20.12 16.12 -15.99
CA SER A 147 -19.75 17.46 -15.50
C SER A 147 -20.26 18.60 -16.38
N LEU A 148 -20.98 18.31 -17.47
CA LEU A 148 -21.26 19.28 -18.53
C LEU A 148 -21.95 20.53 -17.99
N THR A 149 -22.99 20.37 -17.18
CA THR A 149 -23.75 21.48 -16.59
C THR A 149 -22.93 22.29 -15.57
N LYS A 150 -21.90 21.70 -14.95
CA LYS A 150 -21.00 22.40 -14.02
C LYS A 150 -19.93 23.24 -14.72
N LEU A 151 -19.70 23.01 -16.01
CA LEU A 151 -18.71 23.73 -16.80
C LEU A 151 -19.27 25.03 -17.40
N PHE A 152 -20.57 25.05 -17.68
CA PHE A 152 -21.27 26.19 -18.26
C PHE A 152 -22.01 26.97 -17.18
N ILE A 153 -21.90 28.30 -17.26
CA ILE A 153 -22.79 29.23 -16.55
C ILE A 153 -24.19 29.13 -17.16
N SER A 154 -24.27 29.03 -18.49
CA SER A 154 -25.52 28.81 -19.21
C SER A 154 -25.32 27.97 -20.46
N LEU A 155 -26.20 26.99 -20.65
CA LEU A 155 -26.22 26.11 -21.81
C LEU A 155 -27.68 25.88 -22.22
N SER A 156 -28.03 26.15 -23.48
CA SER A 156 -29.41 25.99 -23.94
C SER A 156 -29.90 24.53 -23.77
N PRO A 157 -31.10 24.29 -23.22
CA PRO A 157 -31.61 22.93 -22.97
C PRO A 157 -31.60 21.98 -24.18
N PRO A 158 -31.95 22.40 -25.41
CA PRO A 158 -31.87 21.53 -26.58
C PRO A 158 -30.46 20.96 -26.81
N LEU A 159 -29.43 21.77 -26.56
CA LEU A 159 -28.05 21.37 -26.75
C LEU A 159 -27.58 20.32 -25.72
N ILE A 160 -28.15 20.32 -24.51
CA ILE A 160 -27.85 19.33 -23.48
C ILE A 160 -28.30 17.94 -23.94
N ALA A 161 -29.51 17.84 -24.50
CA ALA A 161 -30.06 16.59 -25.01
C ALA A 161 -29.26 16.08 -26.21
N ASP A 162 -28.97 16.97 -27.16
CA ASP A 162 -28.21 16.60 -28.38
C ASP A 162 -26.76 16.23 -28.07
N PHE A 163 -26.15 16.84 -27.04
CA PHE A 163 -24.78 16.54 -26.62
C PHE A 163 -24.58 15.05 -26.28
N ALA A 164 -25.59 14.44 -25.63
CA ALA A 164 -25.55 13.02 -25.29
C ALA A 164 -25.49 12.12 -26.54
N LEU A 165 -26.13 12.54 -27.64
CA LEU A 165 -26.22 11.80 -28.89
C LEU A 165 -25.00 11.94 -29.80
N LEU A 166 -24.14 12.93 -29.56
CA LEU A 166 -22.92 13.13 -30.36
C LEU A 166 -21.99 11.90 -30.30
N PRO A 167 -21.28 11.54 -31.38
CA PRO A 167 -20.39 10.39 -31.39
C PRO A 167 -19.20 10.59 -30.45
N LEU A 168 -18.75 9.50 -29.82
CA LEU A 168 -17.49 9.44 -29.08
C LEU A 168 -16.31 9.34 -30.04
N SER A 169 -15.14 9.73 -29.56
CA SER A 169 -13.91 9.72 -30.34
C SER A 169 -13.27 8.33 -30.38
N THR A 170 -12.94 7.84 -31.57
CA THR A 170 -12.23 6.57 -31.79
C THR A 170 -10.82 6.82 -32.35
N PRO A 171 -9.82 6.01 -31.98
CA PRO A 171 -9.84 5.00 -30.92
C PRO A 171 -9.86 5.63 -29.52
N GLU A 172 -10.34 4.88 -28.53
CA GLU A 172 -10.17 5.19 -27.12
C GLU A 172 -8.70 4.96 -26.73
N LEU A 173 -8.12 5.93 -26.02
CA LEU A 173 -6.75 5.85 -25.50
C LEU A 173 -6.75 5.34 -24.05
N PRO A 174 -5.61 4.81 -23.56
CA PRO A 174 -5.45 4.35 -22.18
C PRO A 174 -5.84 5.41 -21.14
N CYS A 175 -6.11 4.96 -19.91
CA CYS A 175 -6.45 5.84 -18.78
C CYS A 175 -7.62 6.79 -19.08
N HIS A 176 -8.62 6.29 -19.81
CA HIS A 176 -9.82 7.04 -20.22
C HIS A 176 -9.47 8.33 -20.98
N ASN A 177 -8.55 8.23 -21.95
CA ASN A 177 -8.10 9.36 -22.76
C ASN A 177 -7.39 10.48 -21.98
N PHE A 178 -6.73 10.16 -20.86
CA PHE A 178 -6.00 11.12 -20.03
C PHE A 178 -5.08 12.05 -20.85
N ARG A 179 -4.29 11.49 -21.79
CA ARG A 179 -3.41 12.27 -22.68
C ARG A 179 -4.14 13.41 -23.39
N ARG A 180 -5.36 13.18 -23.89
CA ARG A 180 -6.16 14.20 -24.58
C ARG A 180 -6.53 15.33 -23.62
N SER A 181 -7.01 14.97 -22.44
CA SER A 181 -7.42 15.92 -21.41
C SER A 181 -6.24 16.76 -20.90
N TYR A 182 -5.11 16.11 -20.62
CA TYR A 182 -3.90 16.77 -20.14
C TYR A 182 -3.32 17.74 -21.17
N VAL A 183 -3.15 17.31 -22.43
CA VAL A 183 -2.63 18.17 -23.50
C VAL A 183 -3.54 19.39 -23.73
N ALA A 184 -4.86 19.20 -23.72
CA ALA A 184 -5.81 20.30 -23.88
C ALA A 184 -5.77 21.28 -22.69
N TYR A 185 -5.56 20.78 -21.48
CA TYR A 185 -5.42 21.60 -20.28
C TYR A 185 -4.11 22.39 -20.25
N CYS A 186 -2.99 21.77 -20.65
CA CYS A 186 -1.70 22.45 -20.81
C CYS A 186 -1.80 23.62 -21.80
N ASP A 187 -2.49 23.42 -22.93
CA ASP A 187 -2.71 24.52 -23.87
C ASP A 187 -3.59 25.64 -23.28
N TRP A 188 -4.62 25.29 -22.50
CA TRP A 188 -5.45 26.29 -21.84
C TRP A 188 -4.68 27.11 -20.80
N MET A 189 -3.66 26.51 -20.19
CA MET A 189 -2.71 27.16 -19.29
C MET A 189 -1.53 27.81 -20.04
N GLU A 190 -1.55 27.82 -21.38
CA GLU A 190 -0.51 28.38 -22.26
C GLU A 190 0.90 27.85 -21.99
N GLN A 191 1.01 26.55 -21.73
CA GLN A 191 2.28 25.87 -21.45
C GLN A 191 2.45 24.58 -22.27
N PRO A 192 3.69 24.15 -22.55
CA PRO A 192 3.93 22.86 -23.16
C PRO A 192 3.51 21.72 -22.22
N PHE A 193 3.00 20.63 -22.79
CA PHE A 193 2.78 19.39 -22.04
C PHE A 193 4.08 18.59 -21.94
N ARG A 194 4.17 17.71 -20.94
CA ARG A 194 5.31 16.80 -20.75
C ARG A 194 4.96 15.39 -21.22
N ASP A 195 5.79 14.82 -22.07
CA ASP A 195 5.63 13.42 -22.49
C ASP A 195 5.89 12.44 -21.34
N GLU A 196 6.73 12.81 -20.38
CA GLU A 196 7.04 12.03 -19.16
C GLU A 196 5.78 11.77 -18.33
N ILE A 197 4.98 12.79 -18.02
CA ILE A 197 3.69 12.65 -17.30
C ILE A 197 2.77 11.65 -18.02
N ILE A 198 2.70 11.78 -19.35
CA ILE A 198 1.82 10.92 -20.15
C ILE A 198 2.34 9.48 -20.12
N TRP A 199 3.66 9.28 -20.24
CA TRP A 199 4.27 7.96 -20.22
C TRP A 199 4.08 7.28 -18.87
N ASP A 200 4.32 7.98 -17.75
CA ASP A 200 4.13 7.45 -16.40
C ASP A 200 2.68 7.01 -16.19
N ILE A 201 1.72 7.82 -16.63
CA ILE A 201 0.30 7.50 -16.43
C ILE A 201 -0.17 6.37 -17.36
N GLU A 202 0.13 6.44 -18.65
CA GLU A 202 -0.31 5.43 -19.63
C GLU A 202 0.45 4.09 -19.50
N ARG A 203 1.62 4.06 -18.84
CA ARG A 203 2.44 2.85 -18.68
C ARG A 203 2.49 2.35 -17.24
N ILE A 204 2.95 3.15 -16.30
CA ILE A 204 3.16 2.71 -14.91
C ILE A 204 1.82 2.61 -14.20
N TYR A 205 1.05 3.71 -14.15
CA TYR A 205 -0.22 3.74 -13.43
C TYR A 205 -1.23 2.75 -14.01
N PHE A 206 -1.31 2.67 -15.33
CA PHE A 206 -2.16 1.70 -16.00
C PHE A 206 -1.76 0.25 -15.68
N PHE A 207 -0.46 -0.07 -15.69
CA PHE A 207 0.03 -1.43 -15.41
C PHE A 207 -0.24 -1.86 -13.95
N HIS A 208 -0.09 -0.95 -12.99
CA HIS A 208 -0.31 -1.22 -11.57
C HIS A 208 -1.78 -1.11 -11.13
N GLY A 209 -2.70 -0.70 -12.01
CA GLY A 209 -4.10 -0.45 -11.64
C GLY A 209 -4.23 0.70 -10.62
N GLN A 210 -3.32 1.67 -10.67
CA GLN A 210 -3.28 2.78 -9.72
C GLN A 210 -4.25 3.88 -10.15
N HIS A 211 -5.29 4.07 -9.34
CA HIS A 211 -6.34 5.08 -9.56
C HIS A 211 -6.20 6.31 -8.65
N GLU A 212 -5.21 6.33 -7.77
CA GLU A 212 -4.90 7.47 -6.91
C GLU A 212 -3.64 8.16 -7.44
N LEU A 213 -3.77 9.44 -7.80
CA LEU A 213 -2.63 10.23 -8.26
C LEU A 213 -1.73 10.55 -7.07
N ASP A 214 -0.52 10.00 -7.07
CA ASP A 214 0.51 10.37 -6.11
C ASP A 214 1.25 11.63 -6.59
N LEU A 215 1.07 12.74 -5.89
CA LEU A 215 1.76 13.99 -6.22
C LEU A 215 3.28 13.91 -5.98
N ASN A 216 3.75 12.95 -5.18
CA ASN A 216 5.18 12.75 -4.93
C ASN A 216 5.92 12.28 -6.19
N ASP A 217 5.29 11.46 -7.03
CA ASP A 217 5.86 10.95 -8.28
C ASP A 217 6.27 12.11 -9.21
N PHE A 218 5.49 13.19 -9.17
CA PHE A 218 5.66 14.38 -10.02
C PHE A 218 6.31 15.56 -9.29
N SER A 219 6.84 15.35 -8.08
CA SER A 219 7.44 16.40 -7.24
C SER A 219 8.65 17.09 -7.87
N HIS A 220 9.35 16.39 -8.77
CA HIS A 220 10.50 16.89 -9.53
C HIS A 220 10.12 17.85 -10.67
N LEU A 221 8.84 17.89 -11.05
CA LEU A 221 8.33 18.75 -12.13
C LEU A 221 8.06 20.18 -11.66
N SER A 222 7.90 21.11 -12.62
CA SER A 222 7.57 22.49 -12.28
C SER A 222 6.16 22.60 -11.68
N LEU A 223 5.94 23.64 -10.87
CA LEU A 223 4.64 23.90 -10.25
C LEU A 223 3.50 24.00 -11.28
N LYS A 224 3.76 24.59 -12.44
CA LYS A 224 2.75 24.73 -13.49
C LYS A 224 2.44 23.38 -14.16
N ASP A 225 3.42 22.49 -14.28
CA ASP A 225 3.21 21.13 -14.79
C ASP A 225 2.34 20.33 -13.82
N GLN A 226 2.63 20.39 -12.52
CA GLN A 226 1.83 19.77 -11.45
C GLN A 226 0.40 20.34 -11.42
N GLN A 227 0.26 21.66 -11.58
CA GLN A 227 -1.03 22.34 -11.67
C GLN A 227 -1.88 21.82 -12.85
N ALA A 228 -1.27 21.67 -14.03
CA ALA A 228 -1.96 21.15 -15.21
C ALA A 228 -2.35 19.68 -15.05
N LEU A 229 -1.50 18.88 -14.41
CA LEU A 229 -1.79 17.49 -14.09
C LEU A 229 -3.04 17.39 -13.20
N ILE A 230 -3.03 18.04 -12.02
CA ILE A 230 -4.17 18.04 -11.08
C ILE A 230 -5.44 18.58 -11.76
N GLY A 231 -5.31 19.67 -12.51
CA GLY A 231 -6.42 20.30 -13.21
C GLY A 231 -7.04 19.41 -14.29
N SER A 232 -6.25 18.59 -14.99
CA SER A 232 -6.74 17.71 -16.05
C SER A 232 -7.60 16.55 -15.55
N ILE A 233 -7.43 16.13 -14.29
CA ILE A 233 -8.16 15.02 -13.66
C ILE A 233 -9.67 15.28 -13.59
N GLN A 234 -10.10 16.55 -13.54
CA GLN A 234 -11.52 16.89 -13.45
C GLN A 234 -12.36 16.37 -14.64
N PHE A 235 -11.72 15.97 -15.74
CA PHE A 235 -12.36 15.50 -16.96
C PHE A 235 -12.23 13.98 -17.20
N SER A 236 -11.60 13.24 -16.28
CA SER A 236 -11.39 11.79 -16.40
C SER A 236 -11.79 11.07 -15.12
N SER A 237 -12.50 9.96 -15.25
CA SER A 237 -12.86 9.05 -14.15
C SER A 237 -11.80 7.99 -13.87
N PHE A 238 -10.70 7.97 -14.64
CA PHE A 238 -9.59 7.05 -14.37
C PHE A 238 -9.00 7.29 -12.98
N PHE A 239 -8.79 8.55 -12.60
CA PHE A 239 -8.35 8.90 -11.26
C PHE A 239 -9.55 9.08 -10.33
N THR A 240 -9.54 8.32 -9.24
CA THR A 240 -10.53 8.39 -8.17
C THR A 240 -9.96 8.98 -6.88
N GLY A 241 -8.68 9.30 -6.83
CA GLY A 241 -8.08 9.87 -5.63
C GLY A 241 -6.86 10.73 -5.86
N ILE A 242 -6.52 11.51 -4.85
CA ILE A 242 -5.25 12.24 -4.75
C ILE A 242 -4.55 11.86 -3.47
N PHE A 243 -3.27 11.53 -3.59
CA PHE A 243 -2.37 11.26 -2.49
C PHE A 243 -1.20 12.24 -2.51
N ALA A 244 -0.84 12.74 -1.34
CA ALA A 244 0.34 13.56 -1.12
C ALA A 244 0.90 13.28 0.28
N ASP A 245 2.22 13.12 0.38
CA ASP A 245 2.90 12.89 1.65
C ASP A 245 4.13 13.78 1.79
N SER A 246 4.27 14.47 2.91
CA SER A 246 5.43 15.32 3.19
C SER A 246 5.71 16.41 2.13
N LEU A 247 4.68 16.84 1.38
CA LEU A 247 4.80 17.88 0.35
C LEU A 247 4.43 19.28 0.88
N ARG A 248 5.12 20.29 0.34
CA ARG A 248 4.73 21.69 0.52
C ARG A 248 3.75 22.12 -0.56
N LEU A 249 2.45 22.08 -0.23
CA LEU A 249 1.41 22.53 -1.15
C LEU A 249 1.46 24.05 -1.31
N GLN A 250 1.44 24.52 -2.55
CA GLN A 250 1.40 25.94 -2.90
C GLN A 250 -0.02 26.35 -3.33
N ASN A 251 -0.28 27.65 -3.45
CA ASN A 251 -1.62 28.17 -3.75
C ASN A 251 -2.19 27.60 -5.05
N GLU A 252 -1.32 27.37 -6.04
CA GLU A 252 -1.64 26.80 -7.34
C GLU A 252 -2.14 25.35 -7.23
N HIS A 253 -1.59 24.56 -6.30
CA HIS A 253 -2.09 23.23 -5.98
C HIS A 253 -3.47 23.32 -5.35
N ILE A 254 -3.63 24.18 -4.34
CA ILE A 254 -4.89 24.34 -3.62
C ILE A 254 -6.02 24.80 -4.56
N ASP A 255 -5.75 25.76 -5.44
CA ASP A 255 -6.71 26.23 -6.43
C ASP A 255 -7.14 25.12 -7.39
N SER A 256 -6.20 24.29 -7.84
CA SER A 256 -6.48 23.16 -8.73
C SER A 256 -7.27 22.06 -8.02
N LEU A 257 -6.95 21.79 -6.75
CA LEU A 257 -7.68 20.85 -5.90
C LEU A 257 -9.11 21.32 -5.64
N PHE A 258 -9.32 22.60 -5.33
CA PHE A 258 -10.66 23.14 -5.17
C PHE A 258 -11.45 23.11 -6.48
N LEU A 259 -10.82 23.43 -7.61
CA LEU A 259 -11.47 23.29 -8.92
C LEU A 259 -11.89 21.84 -9.19
N LEU A 260 -11.03 20.88 -8.86
CA LEU A 260 -11.33 19.46 -8.97
C LEU A 260 -12.50 19.06 -8.08
N ILE A 261 -12.52 19.46 -6.81
CA ILE A 261 -13.61 19.16 -5.87
C ILE A 261 -14.94 19.70 -6.37
N ARG A 262 -14.96 20.92 -6.91
CA ARG A 262 -16.19 21.55 -7.44
C ARG A 262 -16.77 20.81 -8.65
N ARG A 263 -15.92 20.17 -9.47
CA ARG A 263 -16.31 19.65 -10.79
C ARG A 263 -16.24 18.13 -10.95
N SER A 264 -15.54 17.43 -10.07
CA SER A 264 -15.36 15.98 -10.17
C SER A 264 -16.64 15.20 -9.85
N HIS A 265 -16.76 14.04 -10.49
CA HIS A 265 -17.80 13.03 -10.26
C HIS A 265 -17.20 11.64 -10.01
N SER A 266 -15.87 11.54 -9.92
CA SER A 266 -15.13 10.29 -9.73
C SER A 266 -14.24 10.29 -8.49
N LEU A 267 -14.02 11.46 -7.88
CA LEU A 267 -13.13 11.62 -6.73
C LEU A 267 -13.75 10.99 -5.47
N ARG A 268 -13.15 9.88 -5.03
CA ARG A 268 -13.50 9.05 -3.88
C ARG A 268 -12.54 9.21 -2.70
N SER A 269 -11.26 9.48 -2.94
CA SER A 269 -10.26 9.58 -1.88
C SER A 269 -9.43 10.86 -1.96
N LEU A 270 -9.22 11.49 -0.80
CA LEU A 270 -8.29 12.61 -0.63
C LEU A 270 -7.39 12.34 0.56
N TYR A 271 -6.10 12.18 0.29
CA TYR A 271 -5.07 11.82 1.26
C TYR A 271 -3.96 12.86 1.28
N PHE A 272 -3.89 13.62 2.38
CA PHE A 272 -2.84 14.59 2.62
C PHE A 272 -2.15 14.26 3.94
N ASN A 273 -0.96 13.67 3.86
CA ASN A 273 -0.15 13.28 5.01
C ASN A 273 1.05 14.24 5.14
N ARG A 274 1.28 14.76 6.35
CA ARG A 274 2.38 15.68 6.71
C ARG A 274 2.61 16.82 5.71
N CYS A 275 1.55 17.27 5.05
CA CYS A 275 1.63 18.32 4.04
C CYS A 275 1.56 19.69 4.70
N THR A 276 2.38 20.63 4.25
CA THR A 276 2.25 22.02 4.71
C THR A 276 1.27 22.76 3.81
N LEU A 277 0.18 23.26 4.41
CA LEU A 277 -0.82 24.05 3.69
C LEU A 277 -0.40 25.53 3.61
N PRO A 278 -0.64 26.21 2.47
CA PRO A 278 -0.18 27.58 2.27
C PRO A 278 -1.13 28.64 2.87
N ILE A 279 -2.38 28.27 3.18
CA ILE A 279 -3.45 29.19 3.60
C ILE A 279 -3.98 28.77 4.96
N LYS A 280 -4.10 29.71 5.89
CA LYS A 280 -4.62 29.47 7.26
C LYS A 280 -6.10 29.06 7.27
N ASP A 281 -6.91 29.65 6.40
CA ASP A 281 -8.36 29.35 6.27
C ASP A 281 -8.63 28.24 5.24
N PHE A 282 -7.69 27.31 5.05
CA PHE A 282 -7.82 26.23 4.06
C PHE A 282 -9.10 25.43 4.24
N LEU A 283 -9.45 25.07 5.48
CA LEU A 283 -10.65 24.27 5.76
C LEU A 283 -11.95 25.03 5.47
N THR A 284 -11.99 26.34 5.75
CA THR A 284 -13.11 27.19 5.35
C THR A 284 -13.28 27.19 3.83
N GLN A 285 -12.20 27.38 3.06
CA GLN A 285 -12.28 27.37 1.59
C GLN A 285 -12.59 25.97 1.02
N PHE A 286 -12.06 24.91 1.65
CA PHE A 286 -12.37 23.53 1.31
C PHE A 286 -13.85 23.22 1.55
N SER A 287 -14.42 23.69 2.66
CA SER A 287 -15.85 23.57 2.97
C SER A 287 -16.72 24.30 1.94
N ILE A 288 -16.31 25.51 1.52
CA ILE A 288 -17.00 26.25 0.44
C ILE A 288 -16.91 25.50 -0.89
N ALA A 289 -15.76 24.88 -1.20
CA ALA A 289 -15.64 24.07 -2.42
C ALA A 289 -16.57 22.84 -2.37
N LEU A 290 -16.66 22.15 -1.23
CA LEU A 290 -17.55 21.01 -1.04
C LEU A 290 -19.03 21.39 -1.14
N SER A 291 -19.45 22.53 -0.58
CA SER A 291 -20.86 22.94 -0.60
C SER A 291 -21.40 23.20 -2.01
N THR A 292 -20.52 23.51 -2.98
CA THR A 292 -20.91 23.64 -4.40
C THR A 292 -21.09 22.30 -5.11
N ASN A 293 -20.62 21.19 -4.52
CA ASN A 293 -20.70 19.85 -5.10
C ASN A 293 -21.05 18.80 -4.05
N ILE A 294 -22.28 18.86 -3.54
CA ILE A 294 -22.80 17.92 -2.53
C ILE A 294 -22.87 16.47 -3.07
N ASN A 295 -22.96 16.30 -4.39
CA ASN A 295 -22.99 14.98 -5.05
C ASN A 295 -21.58 14.38 -5.28
N LEU A 296 -20.55 14.93 -4.66
CA LEU A 296 -19.20 14.37 -4.75
C LEU A 296 -19.17 12.97 -4.10
N PRO A 297 -18.72 11.92 -4.82
CA PRO A 297 -18.70 10.55 -4.28
C PRO A 297 -17.48 10.31 -3.36
N LEU A 298 -17.19 11.26 -2.48
CA LEU A 298 -16.04 11.21 -1.57
C LEU A 298 -16.27 10.16 -0.47
N GLU A 299 -15.57 9.05 -0.55
CA GLU A 299 -15.61 7.94 0.40
C GLU A 299 -14.63 8.13 1.57
N ARG A 300 -13.46 8.71 1.32
CA ARG A 300 -12.35 8.77 2.28
C ARG A 300 -11.66 10.13 2.28
N LEU A 301 -11.60 10.77 3.45
CA LEU A 301 -10.87 12.01 3.68
C LEU A 301 -9.84 11.81 4.80
N ARG A 302 -8.56 11.95 4.47
CA ARG A 302 -7.45 11.83 5.42
C ARG A 302 -6.58 13.09 5.37
N LEU A 303 -6.56 13.82 6.46
CA LEU A 303 -5.61 14.89 6.73
C LEU A 303 -4.79 14.42 7.93
N VAL A 304 -3.50 14.11 7.76
CA VAL A 304 -2.66 13.61 8.87
C VAL A 304 -1.41 14.44 8.98
N GLY A 305 -0.98 14.78 10.20
CA GLY A 305 0.23 15.57 10.39
C GLY A 305 0.12 17.01 9.85
N ILE A 306 -1.10 17.50 9.64
CA ILE A 306 -1.38 18.86 9.14
C ILE A 306 -1.91 19.70 10.30
N VAL A 307 -1.30 20.87 10.53
CA VAL A 307 -1.76 21.78 11.59
C VAL A 307 -3.15 22.36 11.26
N LEU A 308 -4.17 21.99 12.01
CA LEU A 308 -5.56 22.43 11.81
C LEU A 308 -6.03 23.34 12.96
N GLU A 309 -5.83 24.66 12.83
CA GLU A 309 -6.28 25.66 13.80
C GLU A 309 -7.57 26.40 13.40
N ASP A 310 -8.07 26.19 12.17
CA ASP A 310 -9.26 26.86 11.63
C ASP A 310 -10.55 26.30 12.25
N LYS A 311 -10.90 26.80 13.45
CA LYS A 311 -12.13 26.41 14.16
C LYS A 311 -13.39 26.64 13.32
N LYS A 312 -13.47 27.74 12.56
CA LYS A 312 -14.65 28.05 11.73
C LYS A 312 -14.79 27.05 10.59
N GLY A 313 -13.68 26.79 9.89
CA GLY A 313 -13.61 25.79 8.83
C GLY A 313 -13.94 24.38 9.32
N LEU A 314 -13.46 23.99 10.51
CA LEU A 314 -13.79 22.69 11.11
C LEU A 314 -15.28 22.54 11.43
N THR A 315 -15.92 23.56 11.99
CA THR A 315 -17.37 23.52 12.23
C THR A 315 -18.13 23.39 10.92
N GLN A 316 -17.80 24.21 9.91
CA GLN A 316 -18.44 24.19 8.59
C GLN A 316 -18.25 22.83 7.90
N LEU A 317 -17.02 22.32 7.92
CA LEU A 317 -16.71 21.01 7.37
C LEU A 317 -17.53 19.92 8.07
N GLY A 318 -17.55 19.92 9.40
CA GLY A 318 -18.35 18.99 10.20
C GLY A 318 -19.82 18.99 9.79
N THR A 319 -20.43 20.16 9.53
CA THR A 319 -21.84 20.23 9.09
C THR A 319 -22.09 19.72 7.68
N LEU A 320 -21.09 19.82 6.79
CA LEU A 320 -21.21 19.45 5.37
C LEU A 320 -20.89 17.97 5.11
N LEU A 321 -19.96 17.38 5.86
CA LEU A 321 -19.56 15.97 5.65
C LEU A 321 -20.75 14.99 5.69
N PRO A 322 -21.75 15.13 6.58
CA PRO A 322 -22.93 14.27 6.58
C PRO A 322 -23.81 14.34 5.33
N GLN A 323 -23.72 15.43 4.56
CA GLN A 323 -24.41 15.57 3.29
C GLN A 323 -23.77 14.71 2.18
N LEU A 324 -22.50 14.33 2.36
CA LEU A 324 -21.80 13.41 1.46
C LEU A 324 -22.18 11.97 1.81
N SER A 325 -23.24 11.46 1.18
CA SER A 325 -23.80 10.12 1.49
C SER A 325 -22.83 8.95 1.27
N SER A 326 -21.75 9.16 0.52
CA SER A 326 -20.71 8.17 0.23
C SER A 326 -19.57 8.12 1.25
N LEU A 327 -19.43 9.12 2.13
CA LEU A 327 -18.30 9.19 3.06
C LEU A 327 -18.38 8.04 4.08
N ARG A 328 -17.27 7.31 4.23
CA ARG A 328 -17.13 6.17 5.16
C ARG A 328 -15.95 6.33 6.11
N ALA A 329 -14.86 6.96 5.69
CA ALA A 329 -13.67 7.10 6.53
C ALA A 329 -13.19 8.55 6.63
N LEU A 330 -12.93 8.97 7.86
CA LEU A 330 -12.38 10.28 8.19
C LEU A 330 -11.19 10.14 9.13
N SER A 331 -10.10 10.84 8.81
CA SER A 331 -8.91 10.85 9.66
C SER A 331 -8.32 12.26 9.75
N PHE A 332 -8.20 12.75 10.98
CA PHE A 332 -7.50 13.97 11.38
C PHE A 332 -6.40 13.64 12.39
N ALA A 333 -5.54 12.67 12.09
CA ALA A 333 -4.51 12.21 13.01
C ALA A 333 -3.30 13.16 13.04
N GLU A 334 -2.67 13.35 14.19
CA GLU A 334 -1.47 14.19 14.37
C GLU A 334 -1.65 15.63 13.83
N CYS A 335 -2.89 16.13 13.84
CA CYS A 335 -3.24 17.43 13.26
C CYS A 335 -3.01 18.62 14.22
N LEU A 336 -2.46 18.36 15.40
CA LEU A 336 -2.35 19.32 16.51
C LEU A 336 -3.70 20.01 16.82
N LEU A 337 -4.82 19.29 16.65
CA LEU A 337 -6.14 19.81 16.97
C LEU A 337 -6.21 20.16 18.46
N SER A 338 -6.59 21.42 18.75
CA SER A 338 -6.96 21.80 20.11
C SER A 338 -8.31 21.18 20.51
N GLU A 339 -8.55 21.01 21.81
CA GLU A 339 -9.84 20.53 22.34
C GLU A 339 -11.03 21.34 21.79
N LYS A 340 -10.91 22.67 21.72
CA LYS A 340 -11.96 23.56 21.18
C LYS A 340 -12.23 23.34 19.70
N CYS A 341 -11.22 22.99 18.92
CA CYS A 341 -11.34 22.70 17.49
C CYS A 341 -11.98 21.33 17.26
N ALA A 342 -11.55 20.31 18.00
CA ALA A 342 -12.14 18.98 17.94
C ALA A 342 -13.61 18.98 18.39
N LEU A 343 -13.93 19.71 19.46
CA LEU A 343 -15.30 19.90 19.94
C LEU A 343 -16.17 20.61 18.90
N ALA A 344 -15.66 21.67 18.28
CA ALA A 344 -16.38 22.40 17.23
C ALA A 344 -16.64 21.51 16.00
N PHE A 345 -15.66 20.69 15.61
CA PHE A 345 -15.80 19.71 14.56
C PHE A 345 -16.87 18.66 14.88
N LEU A 346 -16.81 18.03 16.06
CA LEU A 346 -17.79 17.01 16.48
C LEU A 346 -19.19 17.60 16.63
N ASN A 347 -19.33 18.82 17.14
CA ASN A 347 -20.61 19.53 17.19
C ASN A 347 -21.19 19.76 15.77
N GLY A 348 -20.34 20.19 14.84
CA GLY A 348 -20.73 20.34 13.43
C GLY A 348 -21.19 19.01 12.82
N LEU A 349 -20.44 17.94 13.07
CA LEU A 349 -20.74 16.59 12.59
C LEU A 349 -22.05 16.06 13.17
N HIS A 350 -22.24 16.17 14.48
CA HIS A 350 -23.48 15.78 15.16
C HIS A 350 -24.69 16.56 14.61
N HIS A 351 -24.55 17.88 14.44
CA HIS A 351 -25.61 18.71 13.86
C HIS A 351 -25.93 18.32 12.41
N GLY A 352 -24.91 18.12 11.57
CA GLY A 352 -25.09 17.70 10.18
C GLY A 352 -25.78 16.34 10.05
N ILE A 353 -25.43 15.37 10.91
CA ILE A 353 -26.10 14.05 10.95
C ILE A 353 -27.55 14.20 11.36
N ARG A 354 -27.85 15.03 12.36
CA ARG A 354 -29.23 15.29 12.79
C ARG A 354 -30.06 15.90 11.66
N LEU A 355 -29.53 16.92 10.97
CA LEU A 355 -30.19 17.53 9.82
C LEU A 355 -30.46 16.52 8.69
N ALA A 356 -29.47 15.69 8.35
CA ALA A 356 -29.61 14.65 7.33
C ALA A 356 -30.63 13.57 7.73
N ASN A 357 -30.74 13.24 9.02
CA ASN A 357 -31.71 12.27 9.52
C ASN A 357 -33.12 12.85 9.66
N ASP A 358 -33.26 14.13 10.00
CA ASP A 358 -34.56 14.82 10.11
C ASP A 358 -35.16 15.07 8.72
N SER A 359 -34.34 15.38 7.71
CA SER A 359 -34.79 15.48 6.30
C SER A 359 -35.29 14.15 5.71
N ALA A 360 -34.91 13.02 6.32
CA ALA A 360 -35.40 11.70 5.94
C ALA A 360 -36.73 11.32 6.62
N LYS A 361 -37.26 12.15 7.54
CA LYS A 361 -38.43 11.83 8.38
C LYS A 361 -39.65 12.75 8.22
N GLY A 362 -39.59 13.86 7.48
CA GLY A 362 -40.65 14.89 7.52
C GLY A 362 -41.13 15.40 6.15
N GLU A 363 -42.46 15.31 5.96
CA GLU A 363 -43.27 15.86 4.86
C GLU A 363 -43.49 17.39 4.92
N ASP A 364 -42.80 18.14 5.79
CA ASP A 364 -42.98 19.60 5.93
C ASP A 364 -41.69 20.37 5.60
N ALA A 365 -41.45 20.58 4.32
CA ALA A 365 -40.44 21.51 3.82
C ALA A 365 -40.98 22.95 3.86
N THR A 366 -40.94 23.60 5.02
CA THR A 366 -40.93 25.07 5.06
C THR A 366 -39.83 25.58 5.99
N VAL A 367 -39.06 26.55 5.46
CA VAL A 367 -38.02 27.35 6.13
C VAL A 367 -36.61 26.73 6.18
N THR A 368 -35.99 26.57 5.01
CA THR A 368 -34.84 27.40 4.56
C THR A 368 -34.43 26.95 3.16
N GLY A 369 -34.58 27.85 2.18
CA GLY A 369 -34.34 27.55 0.77
C GLY A 369 -32.86 27.30 0.50
N ASN A 370 -32.49 26.02 0.32
CA ASN A 370 -31.52 25.50 -0.66
C ASN A 370 -31.15 24.02 -0.42
N THR A 371 -32.11 23.17 -0.08
CA THR A 371 -31.89 21.71 0.04
C THR A 371 -32.97 20.93 -0.72
N LEU A 372 -32.96 21.08 -2.05
CA LEU A 372 -33.37 19.97 -2.90
C LEU A 372 -32.22 18.96 -2.88
N ILE A 373 -32.46 17.69 -2.52
CA ILE A 373 -31.92 16.48 -3.18
C ILE A 373 -32.17 15.20 -2.33
N ASN A 374 -32.81 14.24 -3.01
CA ASN A 374 -32.85 12.77 -2.88
C ASN A 374 -33.38 12.10 -1.60
N SER A 375 -34.63 11.65 -1.71
CA SER A 375 -35.35 10.68 -0.87
C SER A 375 -34.82 9.23 -0.91
N ASP A 376 -33.71 8.94 -1.63
CA ASP A 376 -33.22 7.57 -1.85
C ASP A 376 -31.87 7.25 -1.19
N ASN A 377 -31.25 8.19 -0.47
CA ASN A 377 -29.95 7.94 0.17
C ASN A 377 -30.13 7.48 1.62
N GLY A 378 -29.66 6.26 1.90
CA GLY A 378 -29.54 5.73 3.26
C GLY A 378 -28.84 6.71 4.21
N ARG A 379 -29.20 6.63 5.49
CA ARG A 379 -28.64 7.46 6.57
C ARG A 379 -27.12 7.55 6.45
N PHE A 380 -26.55 8.72 6.74
CA PHE A 380 -25.09 8.88 6.83
C PHE A 380 -24.52 7.85 7.81
N GLN A 381 -23.51 7.10 7.36
CA GLN A 381 -22.85 6.04 8.12
C GLN A 381 -21.34 6.21 8.02
N LEU A 382 -20.72 6.74 9.07
CA LEU A 382 -19.26 6.81 9.17
C LEU A 382 -18.75 5.50 9.78
N GLU A 383 -17.94 4.77 9.02
CA GLU A 383 -17.36 3.48 9.42
C GLU A 383 -16.03 3.64 10.16
N ALA A 384 -15.24 4.67 9.83
CA ALA A 384 -13.92 4.88 10.42
C ALA A 384 -13.71 6.33 10.84
N LEU A 385 -13.34 6.53 12.11
CA LEU A 385 -12.93 7.82 12.66
C LEU A 385 -11.56 7.69 13.32
N ASN A 386 -10.61 8.51 12.87
CA ASN A 386 -9.28 8.59 13.46
C ASN A 386 -8.96 10.02 13.90
N LEU A 387 -8.79 10.22 15.21
CA LEU A 387 -8.40 11.48 15.84
C LEU A 387 -7.09 11.34 16.64
N SER A 388 -6.28 10.32 16.35
CA SER A 388 -5.08 10.02 17.14
C SER A 388 -4.01 11.11 17.04
N GLY A 389 -3.10 11.18 18.01
CA GLY A 389 -1.99 12.13 18.03
C GLY A 389 -2.38 13.60 18.23
N ASN A 390 -3.64 13.89 18.59
CA ASN A 390 -4.08 15.26 18.92
C ASN A 390 -4.16 15.45 20.43
N PRO A 391 -3.50 16.44 21.05
CA PRO A 391 -3.52 16.62 22.50
C PRO A 391 -4.85 17.25 22.96
N LEU A 392 -5.90 16.44 23.09
CA LEU A 392 -7.27 16.90 23.39
C LEU A 392 -7.52 17.09 24.90
N GLY A 393 -6.68 16.54 25.77
CA GLY A 393 -6.70 16.80 27.22
C GLY A 393 -7.91 16.20 27.94
N SER A 394 -8.31 16.79 29.07
CA SER A 394 -9.35 16.25 29.96
C SER A 394 -10.79 16.36 29.44
N GLY A 395 -10.98 16.62 28.14
CA GLY A 395 -12.17 17.22 27.56
C GLY A 395 -13.48 16.53 27.88
N VAL A 396 -14.14 17.01 28.93
CA VAL A 396 -15.45 16.56 29.41
C VAL A 396 -16.50 16.73 28.34
N GLU A 397 -16.59 17.95 27.81
CA GLU A 397 -17.53 18.30 26.75
C GLU A 397 -17.23 17.49 25.48
N LEU A 398 -15.95 17.22 25.20
CA LEU A 398 -15.55 16.43 24.05
C LEU A 398 -16.03 14.96 24.17
N ALA A 399 -15.85 14.34 25.34
CA ALA A 399 -16.32 12.98 25.59
C ALA A 399 -17.85 12.87 25.47
N GLU A 400 -18.59 13.85 26.00
CA GLU A 400 -20.05 13.93 25.86
C GLU A 400 -20.48 14.09 24.40
N GLN A 401 -19.82 14.96 23.63
CA GLN A 401 -20.14 15.12 22.22
C GLN A 401 -19.76 13.92 21.37
N LEU A 402 -18.67 13.23 21.71
CA LEU A 402 -18.33 11.96 21.09
C LEU A 402 -19.40 10.90 21.40
N ALA A 403 -19.95 10.87 22.61
CA ALA A 403 -21.08 10.01 22.97
C ALA A 403 -22.32 10.31 22.12
N ASN A 404 -22.68 11.59 22.00
CA ASN A 404 -23.80 12.02 21.19
C ASN A 404 -23.61 11.66 19.71
N PHE A 405 -22.39 11.77 19.20
CA PHE A 405 -22.03 11.34 17.85
C PHE A 405 -22.18 9.81 17.67
N LEU A 406 -21.58 9.02 18.57
CA LEU A 406 -21.63 7.56 18.51
C LEU A 406 -23.06 7.03 18.61
N ALA A 407 -23.90 7.64 19.46
CA ALA A 407 -25.31 7.27 19.62
C ALA A 407 -26.12 7.47 18.32
N LEU A 408 -25.85 8.52 17.53
CA LEU A 408 -26.50 8.73 16.24
C LEU A 408 -25.96 7.81 15.13
N ASN A 409 -24.71 7.35 15.26
CA ASN A 409 -24.01 6.51 14.28
C ASN A 409 -23.93 5.03 14.73
N THR A 410 -24.94 4.59 15.49
CA THR A 410 -25.03 3.26 16.10
C THR A 410 -24.88 2.15 15.06
N GLY A 411 -23.90 1.26 15.28
CA GLY A 411 -23.69 0.06 14.46
C GLY A 411 -22.97 0.27 13.12
N ALA A 412 -22.71 1.52 12.72
CA ALA A 412 -21.96 1.83 11.51
C ALA A 412 -20.45 1.91 11.76
N ILE A 413 -20.03 2.50 12.88
CA ILE A 413 -18.61 2.68 13.20
C ILE A 413 -17.94 1.33 13.51
N ARG A 414 -16.89 1.02 12.75
CA ARG A 414 -16.05 -0.20 12.86
C ARG A 414 -14.64 0.11 13.33
N PHE A 415 -14.13 1.31 13.04
CA PHE A 415 -12.78 1.73 13.41
C PHE A 415 -12.84 3.04 14.18
N LEU A 416 -12.31 3.04 15.41
CA LEU A 416 -12.13 4.23 16.23
C LEU A 416 -10.72 4.27 16.80
N ASP A 417 -9.97 5.31 16.42
CA ASP A 417 -8.60 5.55 16.90
C ASP A 417 -8.50 6.90 17.60
N LEU A 418 -8.25 6.84 18.91
CA LEU A 418 -8.05 7.98 19.82
C LEU A 418 -6.68 7.90 20.51
N ASN A 419 -5.70 7.17 19.93
CA ASN A 419 -4.37 7.04 20.52
C ASN A 419 -3.71 8.42 20.72
N GLY A 420 -3.04 8.64 21.85
CA GLY A 420 -2.33 9.90 22.14
C GLY A 420 -3.23 11.11 22.33
N THR A 421 -4.55 10.92 22.55
CA THR A 421 -5.48 12.05 22.73
C THR A 421 -5.56 12.59 24.15
N ALA A 422 -5.09 11.81 25.14
CA ALA A 422 -5.18 12.11 26.57
C ALA A 422 -6.63 12.27 27.11
N ILE A 423 -7.64 11.78 26.37
CA ILE A 423 -9.05 11.79 26.79
C ILE A 423 -9.24 10.96 28.06
N GLN A 424 -10.19 11.37 28.90
CA GLN A 424 -10.56 10.63 30.12
C GLN A 424 -11.41 9.39 29.81
N LEU A 425 -10.89 8.20 30.12
CA LEU A 425 -11.53 6.91 29.81
C LEU A 425 -12.87 6.71 30.56
N ASP A 426 -12.96 7.16 31.82
CA ASP A 426 -14.14 6.96 32.67
C ASP A 426 -15.45 7.47 32.04
N ARG A 427 -15.35 8.49 31.19
CA ARG A 427 -16.49 9.10 30.49
C ARG A 427 -16.74 8.47 29.12
N LEU A 428 -15.70 7.90 28.52
CA LEU A 428 -15.76 7.30 27.19
C LEU A 428 -16.46 5.94 27.22
N TRP A 429 -16.38 5.18 28.32
CA TRP A 429 -17.05 3.87 28.41
C TRP A 429 -18.56 3.95 28.22
N ALA A 430 -19.21 4.92 28.86
CA ALA A 430 -20.65 5.14 28.69
C ALA A 430 -21.00 5.52 27.24
N ALA A 431 -20.15 6.35 26.60
CA ALA A 431 -20.30 6.76 25.21
C ALA A 431 -20.21 5.56 24.24
N LEU A 432 -19.20 4.71 24.44
CA LEU A 432 -18.99 3.51 23.64
C LEU A 432 -20.10 2.49 23.86
N LYS A 433 -20.66 2.39 25.06
CA LYS A 433 -21.76 1.46 25.35
C LYS A 433 -23.03 1.82 24.57
N LEU A 434 -23.29 3.11 24.36
CA LEU A 434 -24.49 3.57 23.65
C LEU A 434 -24.42 3.36 22.13
N GLY A 435 -23.23 3.45 21.52
CA GLY A 435 -23.12 3.47 20.04
C GLY A 435 -21.95 2.71 19.42
N GLY A 436 -20.99 2.26 20.22
CA GLY A 436 -19.75 1.63 19.78
C GLY A 436 -19.75 0.09 19.77
N LEU A 437 -20.87 -0.58 20.06
CA LEU A 437 -20.90 -2.05 20.18
C LEU A 437 -20.49 -2.82 18.90
N GLY A 438 -20.60 -2.17 17.73
CA GLY A 438 -20.19 -2.71 16.43
C GLY A 438 -18.73 -2.48 16.06
N LEU A 439 -17.91 -1.90 16.95
CA LEU A 439 -16.49 -1.66 16.68
C LEU A 439 -15.73 -2.97 16.44
N GLU A 440 -14.84 -2.94 15.46
CA GLU A 440 -13.85 -3.99 15.19
C GLU A 440 -12.48 -3.59 15.71
N VAL A 441 -12.11 -2.31 15.59
CA VAL A 441 -10.83 -1.77 16.04
C VAL A 441 -11.08 -0.59 16.97
N LEU A 442 -10.60 -0.72 18.21
CA LEU A 442 -10.66 0.32 19.23
C LEU A 442 -9.26 0.59 19.77
N ARG A 443 -8.72 1.78 19.46
CA ARG A 443 -7.40 2.21 19.94
C ARG A 443 -7.53 3.42 20.85
N LEU A 444 -7.11 3.27 22.10
CA LEU A 444 -7.24 4.23 23.19
C LEU A 444 -5.91 4.47 23.93
N GLY A 445 -4.79 4.06 23.35
CA GLY A 445 -3.46 4.23 23.91
C GLY A 445 -3.15 5.68 24.32
N GLY A 446 -2.48 5.88 25.46
CA GLY A 446 -2.14 7.19 26.00
C GLY A 446 -3.34 8.00 26.55
N CYS A 447 -4.54 7.43 26.62
CA CYS A 447 -5.66 8.01 27.36
C CYS A 447 -5.46 7.85 28.88
N HIS A 448 -6.13 8.69 29.67
CA HIS A 448 -5.94 8.73 31.13
C HIS A 448 -7.22 8.41 31.91
N ILE A 449 -7.06 7.90 33.13
CA ILE A 449 -8.12 7.79 34.13
C ILE A 449 -8.07 9.05 35.01
N ALA A 450 -9.22 9.56 35.47
CA ALA A 450 -9.26 10.79 36.25
C ALA A 450 -8.55 10.66 37.62
N GLN A 451 -7.34 11.22 37.75
CA GLN A 451 -6.59 11.26 39.02
C GLN A 451 -6.95 12.49 39.87
N THR A 452 -8.14 12.52 40.49
CA THR A 452 -8.40 13.53 41.55
C THR A 452 -8.39 12.89 42.93
N LYS A 453 -7.46 13.33 43.78
CA LYS A 453 -7.05 12.75 45.07
C LYS A 453 -8.14 12.60 46.16
N ARG A 454 -9.42 12.86 45.86
CA ARG A 454 -10.53 12.79 46.85
C ARG A 454 -11.74 11.93 46.45
N SER A 455 -11.84 11.40 45.22
CA SER A 455 -12.98 10.54 44.81
C SER A 455 -12.63 9.10 44.38
N VAL A 456 -11.37 8.69 44.53
CA VAL A 456 -10.77 7.49 43.90
C VAL A 456 -11.42 6.15 44.30
N ARG A 457 -12.07 6.03 45.46
CA ARG A 457 -12.58 4.72 45.92
C ARG A 457 -13.92 4.26 45.33
N ASN A 458 -14.73 5.20 44.83
CA ASN A 458 -16.04 4.85 44.25
C ASN A 458 -16.06 5.01 42.72
N SER A 459 -15.39 6.03 42.16
CA SER A 459 -15.40 6.26 40.72
C SER A 459 -14.66 5.20 39.90
N GLY A 460 -13.63 4.56 40.47
CA GLY A 460 -12.90 3.46 39.82
C GLY A 460 -13.76 2.19 39.67
N LYS A 461 -14.59 1.90 40.68
CA LYS A 461 -15.53 0.77 40.66
C LYS A 461 -16.66 0.98 39.67
N ASP A 462 -17.23 2.18 39.64
CA ASP A 462 -18.28 2.53 38.68
C ASP A 462 -17.74 2.46 37.24
N SER A 463 -16.52 2.97 37.00
CA SER A 463 -15.83 2.87 35.70
C SER A 463 -15.55 1.42 35.29
N ALA A 464 -15.07 0.59 36.22
CA ALA A 464 -14.85 -0.83 35.99
C ALA A 464 -16.16 -1.58 35.67
N GLN A 465 -17.26 -1.26 36.33
CA GLN A 465 -18.57 -1.85 36.05
C GLN A 465 -19.07 -1.47 34.64
N ILE A 466 -18.98 -0.19 34.26
CA ILE A 466 -19.39 0.25 32.92
C ILE A 466 -18.51 -0.40 31.85
N ALA A 467 -17.20 -0.51 32.10
CA ALA A 467 -16.28 -1.22 31.21
C ALA A 467 -16.69 -2.69 31.07
N ASN A 468 -16.97 -3.41 32.16
CA ASN A 468 -17.45 -4.80 32.12
C ASN A 468 -18.71 -4.93 31.24
N GLU A 469 -19.73 -4.10 31.50
CA GLU A 469 -20.98 -4.10 30.72
C GLU A 469 -20.75 -3.77 29.23
N LEU A 470 -19.78 -2.90 28.92
CA LEU A 470 -19.39 -2.59 27.54
C LEU A 470 -18.70 -3.80 26.87
N PHE A 471 -17.66 -4.34 27.53
CA PHE A 471 -16.84 -5.39 26.97
C PHE A 471 -17.57 -6.72 26.82
N SER A 472 -18.57 -7.00 27.66
CA SER A 472 -19.50 -8.12 27.53
C SER A 472 -20.49 -7.97 26.37
N SER A 473 -20.69 -6.74 25.86
CA SER A 473 -21.70 -6.41 24.85
C SER A 473 -21.14 -6.18 23.44
N PHE A 474 -19.81 -6.14 23.25
CA PHE A 474 -19.23 -5.98 21.91
C PHE A 474 -19.63 -7.12 20.96
N LEU A 475 -19.92 -6.79 19.70
CA LEU A 475 -20.39 -7.73 18.69
C LEU A 475 -19.28 -8.25 17.76
N SER A 476 -18.21 -7.47 17.56
CA SER A 476 -17.24 -7.74 16.49
C SER A 476 -15.81 -7.28 16.79
N LEU A 477 -15.46 -7.06 18.06
CA LEU A 477 -14.16 -6.51 18.45
C LEU A 477 -13.02 -7.48 18.06
N LYS A 478 -12.06 -7.00 17.26
CA LYS A 478 -10.88 -7.73 16.77
C LYS A 478 -9.58 -7.14 17.31
N GLU A 479 -9.54 -5.84 17.59
CA GLU A 479 -8.35 -5.16 18.09
C GLU A 479 -8.72 -4.18 19.20
N LEU A 480 -8.06 -4.33 20.35
CA LEU A 480 -8.12 -3.43 21.49
C LEU A 480 -6.70 -3.00 21.86
N ASP A 481 -6.40 -1.73 21.65
CA ASP A 481 -5.12 -1.12 22.00
C ASP A 481 -5.30 -0.13 23.15
N LEU A 482 -4.70 -0.42 24.30
CA LEU A 482 -4.69 0.44 25.48
C LEU A 482 -3.28 0.96 25.80
N THR A 483 -2.32 0.84 24.89
CA THR A 483 -0.89 1.16 25.11
C THR A 483 -0.66 2.50 25.83
N GLY A 484 0.07 2.52 26.94
CA GLY A 484 0.39 3.74 27.68
C GLY A 484 -0.79 4.33 28.46
N THR A 485 -1.94 3.63 28.54
CA THR A 485 -3.03 4.04 29.43
C THR A 485 -2.73 3.63 30.86
N HIS A 486 -2.95 4.51 31.83
CA HIS A 486 -2.68 4.19 33.23
C HIS A 486 -3.85 3.39 33.82
N LEU A 487 -3.82 2.08 33.70
CA LEU A 487 -4.89 1.19 34.18
C LEU A 487 -4.71 0.85 35.66
N THR A 488 -5.79 0.98 36.43
CA THR A 488 -5.86 0.44 37.80
C THR A 488 -6.22 -1.04 37.76
N SER A 489 -5.88 -1.79 38.82
CA SER A 489 -6.26 -3.21 38.95
C SER A 489 -7.78 -3.43 38.88
N GLU A 490 -8.57 -2.51 39.45
CA GLU A 490 -10.03 -2.52 39.37
C GLU A 490 -10.53 -2.38 37.93
N LEU A 491 -10.04 -1.40 37.16
CA LEU A 491 -10.47 -1.24 35.76
C LEU A 491 -10.02 -2.42 34.89
N LEU A 492 -8.79 -2.91 35.09
CA LEU A 492 -8.30 -4.09 34.40
C LEU A 492 -9.19 -5.31 34.66
N SER A 493 -9.66 -5.49 35.90
CA SER A 493 -10.61 -6.57 36.22
C SER A 493 -11.94 -6.41 35.50
N GLY A 494 -12.51 -5.20 35.46
CA GLY A 494 -13.74 -4.95 34.72
C GLY A 494 -13.62 -5.23 33.21
N ILE A 495 -12.50 -4.83 32.58
CA ILE A 495 -12.25 -5.08 31.16
C ILE A 495 -12.13 -6.59 30.89
N LEU A 496 -11.29 -7.30 31.66
CA LEU A 496 -11.06 -8.73 31.46
C LEU A 496 -12.30 -9.57 31.78
N GLU A 497 -13.05 -9.24 32.83
CA GLU A 497 -14.31 -9.90 33.17
C GLU A 497 -15.37 -9.69 32.08
N GLY A 498 -15.46 -8.47 31.52
CA GLY A 498 -16.32 -8.21 30.38
C GLY A 498 -15.92 -9.02 29.14
N ILE A 499 -14.62 -9.15 28.87
CA ILE A 499 -14.11 -9.95 27.75
C ILE A 499 -14.38 -11.45 27.98
N SER A 500 -14.19 -11.98 29.19
CA SER A 500 -14.41 -13.40 29.50
C SER A 500 -15.87 -13.81 29.42
N THR A 501 -16.78 -12.90 29.79
CA THR A 501 -18.23 -13.13 29.74
C THR A 501 -18.85 -12.87 28.36
N ASN A 502 -18.10 -12.35 27.39
CA ASN A 502 -18.63 -12.02 26.07
C ASN A 502 -18.80 -13.27 25.18
N ALA A 503 -20.05 -13.67 24.95
CA ALA A 503 -20.40 -14.80 24.09
C ALA A 503 -20.41 -14.48 22.58
N ASN A 504 -20.37 -13.21 22.19
CA ASN A 504 -20.43 -12.80 20.78
C ASN A 504 -19.05 -12.79 20.10
N LEU A 505 -17.97 -12.68 20.88
CA LEU A 505 -16.62 -12.64 20.32
C LEU A 505 -16.17 -14.06 19.92
N PRO A 506 -15.73 -14.26 18.66
CA PRO A 506 -15.23 -15.56 18.24
C PRO A 506 -13.97 -15.96 19.03
N SER A 507 -13.77 -17.27 19.20
CA SER A 507 -12.55 -17.77 19.82
C SER A 507 -11.33 -17.40 18.97
N SER A 508 -10.24 -17.01 19.65
CA SER A 508 -8.97 -16.63 19.03
C SER A 508 -9.06 -15.53 17.94
N SER A 509 -9.87 -14.50 18.14
CA SER A 509 -10.03 -13.39 17.20
C SER A 509 -9.53 -12.02 17.69
N LEU A 510 -9.30 -11.86 18.99
CA LEU A 510 -8.99 -10.57 19.61
C LEU A 510 -7.48 -10.38 19.80
N SER A 511 -6.97 -9.27 19.27
CA SER A 511 -5.66 -8.71 19.60
C SER A 511 -5.81 -7.71 20.74
N PHE A 512 -5.12 -7.95 21.85
CA PHE A 512 -5.18 -7.14 23.05
C PHE A 512 -3.79 -6.59 23.40
N CYS A 513 -3.63 -5.27 23.30
CA CYS A 513 -2.38 -4.59 23.60
C CYS A 513 -2.47 -3.80 24.91
N LEU A 514 -1.61 -4.14 25.86
CA LEU A 514 -1.51 -3.55 27.20
C LEU A 514 -0.09 -3.04 27.48
N ASP A 515 0.57 -2.48 26.47
CA ASP A 515 1.96 -2.04 26.59
C ASP A 515 2.08 -0.82 27.50
N ASN A 516 3.03 -0.82 28.45
CA ASN A 516 3.24 0.28 29.39
C ASN A 516 1.95 0.78 30.09
N CYS A 517 1.06 -0.15 30.46
CA CYS A 517 -0.26 0.18 31.02
C CYS A 517 -0.34 0.07 32.54
N ILE A 518 0.48 -0.81 33.14
CA ILE A 518 0.38 -1.16 34.55
C ILE A 518 0.97 -0.03 35.41
N VAL A 519 0.11 0.63 36.18
CA VAL A 519 0.52 1.66 37.16
C VAL A 519 0.11 1.24 38.57
N GLY A 520 1.08 1.26 39.50
CA GLY A 520 0.85 0.92 40.91
C GLY A 520 1.46 -0.42 41.30
N SER A 521 0.70 -1.28 41.98
CA SER A 521 1.18 -2.60 42.42
C SER A 521 1.07 -3.61 41.28
N THR A 522 2.20 -3.94 40.65
CA THR A 522 2.31 -4.99 39.62
C THR A 522 1.68 -6.30 40.08
N THR A 523 1.89 -6.67 41.35
CA THR A 523 1.28 -7.84 42.00
C THR A 523 -0.24 -7.86 41.90
N GLN A 524 -0.92 -6.73 42.14
CA GLN A 524 -2.39 -6.69 42.05
C GLN A 524 -2.88 -6.89 40.62
N CYS A 525 -2.21 -6.30 39.64
CA CYS A 525 -2.58 -6.47 38.23
C CYS A 525 -2.32 -7.92 37.76
N VAL A 526 -1.23 -8.53 38.22
CA VAL A 526 -0.93 -9.93 37.95
C VAL A 526 -1.99 -10.84 38.54
N ASN A 527 -2.42 -10.63 39.79
CA ASN A 527 -3.53 -11.39 40.40
C ASN A 527 -4.81 -11.33 39.54
N VAL A 528 -5.11 -10.18 38.94
CA VAL A 528 -6.26 -10.03 38.01
C VAL A 528 -6.04 -10.86 36.74
N PHE A 529 -4.83 -10.83 36.18
CA PHE A 529 -4.50 -11.70 35.04
C PHE A 529 -4.63 -13.19 35.39
N GLU A 530 -4.19 -13.61 36.58
CA GLU A 530 -4.33 -15.01 37.03
C GLU A 530 -5.79 -15.45 37.12
N GLN A 531 -6.68 -14.53 37.51
CA GLN A 531 -8.10 -14.80 37.67
C GLN A 531 -8.83 -14.93 36.32
N TYR A 532 -8.59 -14.02 35.37
CA TYR A 532 -9.46 -13.88 34.20
C TYR A 532 -8.85 -14.30 32.86
N LEU A 533 -7.52 -14.30 32.66
CA LEU A 533 -6.95 -14.54 31.31
C LEU A 533 -7.28 -15.92 30.73
N LEU A 534 -7.36 -16.95 31.58
CA LEU A 534 -7.72 -18.31 31.14
C LEU A 534 -9.18 -18.43 30.72
N GLU A 535 -10.03 -17.54 31.23
CA GLU A 535 -11.46 -17.47 30.92
C GLU A 535 -11.74 -16.66 29.64
N CYS A 536 -10.71 -16.12 28.98
CA CYS A 536 -10.82 -15.33 27.75
C CYS A 536 -10.42 -16.14 26.50
N PRO A 537 -11.28 -17.02 25.94
CA PRO A 537 -10.95 -17.83 24.77
C PRO A 537 -10.79 -17.01 23.48
N CYS A 538 -11.27 -15.76 23.46
CA CYS A 538 -11.22 -14.87 22.31
C CYS A 538 -9.82 -14.28 22.06
N ILE A 539 -8.95 -14.18 23.07
CA ILE A 539 -7.63 -13.55 22.93
C ILE A 539 -6.68 -14.45 22.13
N CYS A 540 -6.25 -13.98 20.95
CA CYS A 540 -5.23 -14.65 20.14
C CYS A 540 -3.89 -13.93 20.07
N SER A 541 -3.87 -12.64 20.37
CA SER A 541 -2.65 -11.84 20.44
C SER A 541 -2.66 -11.03 21.72
N LEU A 542 -1.60 -11.15 22.52
CA LEU A 542 -1.45 -10.44 23.79
C LEU A 542 -0.09 -9.75 23.83
N SER A 543 -0.11 -8.44 24.05
CA SER A 543 1.12 -7.65 24.27
C SER A 543 1.11 -7.06 25.67
N LEU A 544 2.20 -7.31 26.40
CA LEU A 544 2.45 -6.87 27.78
C LEU A 544 3.80 -6.15 27.88
N ARG A 545 4.28 -5.55 26.79
CA ARG A 545 5.59 -4.92 26.72
C ARG A 545 5.68 -3.72 27.69
N ASP A 546 6.89 -3.47 28.19
CA ASP A 546 7.20 -2.28 29.01
C ASP A 546 6.34 -2.09 30.28
N ASN A 547 5.78 -3.16 30.84
CA ASN A 547 4.99 -3.11 32.08
C ASN A 547 5.80 -3.23 33.37
N SER A 548 7.14 -3.30 33.27
CA SER A 548 8.04 -3.48 34.42
C SER A 548 7.61 -4.65 35.32
N LEU A 549 7.22 -5.77 34.73
CA LEU A 549 6.72 -6.95 35.46
C LEU A 549 7.76 -7.56 36.40
N GLU A 550 9.03 -7.54 35.99
CA GLU A 550 10.16 -8.07 36.76
C GLU A 550 9.89 -9.49 37.27
N HIS A 551 9.93 -9.69 38.60
CA HIS A 551 9.75 -10.97 39.27
C HIS A 551 8.33 -11.53 39.12
N GLU A 552 7.35 -10.69 38.79
CA GLU A 552 5.97 -11.12 38.52
C GLU A 552 5.82 -11.90 37.22
N THR A 553 6.77 -11.73 36.29
CA THR A 553 6.81 -12.49 35.03
C THR A 553 6.82 -14.00 35.28
N TYR A 554 7.49 -14.44 36.36
CA TYR A 554 7.53 -15.85 36.74
C TYR A 554 6.15 -16.41 37.13
N ARG A 555 5.28 -15.59 37.72
CA ARG A 555 3.91 -15.99 38.08
C ARG A 555 2.98 -16.00 36.87
N LEU A 556 3.15 -15.01 35.98
CA LEU A 556 2.29 -14.81 34.82
C LEU A 556 2.52 -15.85 33.71
N LEU A 557 3.77 -16.21 33.40
CA LEU A 557 4.08 -17.09 32.26
C LEU A 557 3.39 -18.46 32.31
N PRO A 558 3.33 -19.17 33.45
CA PRO A 558 2.60 -20.45 33.54
C PRO A 558 1.12 -20.35 33.17
N ILE A 559 0.48 -19.19 33.37
CA ILE A 559 -0.91 -18.94 32.97
C ILE A 559 -0.98 -18.73 31.47
N ILE A 560 -0.07 -17.92 30.91
CA ILE A 560 0.04 -17.70 29.46
C ILE A 560 0.28 -19.03 28.71
N CYS A 561 1.12 -19.91 29.24
CA CYS A 561 1.37 -21.25 28.69
C CYS A 561 0.09 -22.10 28.55
N LYS A 562 -0.93 -21.85 29.38
CA LYS A 562 -2.21 -22.58 29.36
C LYS A 562 -3.25 -21.96 28.43
N MET A 563 -3.00 -20.78 27.87
CA MET A 563 -3.92 -20.11 26.94
C MET A 563 -3.90 -20.78 25.56
N ARG A 564 -4.77 -21.78 25.35
CA ARG A 564 -4.82 -22.57 24.10
C ARG A 564 -5.11 -21.76 22.83
N GLY A 565 -5.79 -20.62 22.97
CA GLY A 565 -6.14 -19.73 21.86
C GLY A 565 -5.05 -18.73 21.45
N LEU A 566 -3.96 -18.62 22.23
CA LEU A 566 -2.92 -17.63 22.01
C LEU A 566 -1.99 -18.02 20.86
N ARG A 567 -1.89 -17.14 19.86
CA ARG A 567 -1.03 -17.28 18.68
C ARG A 567 0.12 -16.30 18.68
N LYS A 568 -0.04 -15.12 19.30
CA LYS A 568 1.00 -14.10 19.37
C LYS A 568 1.19 -13.62 20.79
N PHE A 569 2.44 -13.54 21.22
CA PHE A 569 2.78 -13.04 22.55
C PHE A 569 3.98 -12.11 22.50
N ASP A 570 3.83 -10.92 23.06
CA ASP A 570 4.90 -9.95 23.27
C ASP A 570 5.01 -9.59 24.76
N ILE A 571 6.18 -9.82 25.33
CA ILE A 571 6.52 -9.44 26.71
C ILE A 571 7.83 -8.64 26.76
N GLY A 572 8.24 -8.07 25.63
CA GLY A 572 9.48 -7.35 25.44
C GLY A 572 9.65 -6.11 26.33
N GLY A 573 10.78 -5.43 26.14
CA GLY A 573 11.08 -4.16 26.79
C GLY A 573 11.48 -4.27 28.26
N ALA A 574 11.05 -3.29 29.06
CA ALA A 574 11.51 -3.05 30.42
C ALA A 574 11.11 -4.11 31.46
N ASN A 575 10.36 -5.15 31.07
CA ASN A 575 9.88 -6.20 31.98
C ASN A 575 11.00 -6.96 32.70
N PHE A 576 12.25 -6.92 32.22
CA PHE A 576 13.36 -7.70 32.77
C PHE A 576 14.51 -6.86 33.33
N PHE A 577 14.43 -5.52 33.30
CA PHE A 577 15.57 -4.66 33.62
C PHE A 577 16.06 -4.79 35.08
N GLY A 578 15.15 -4.84 36.05
CA GLY A 578 15.48 -4.99 37.47
C GLY A 578 16.09 -6.36 37.84
N LEU A 579 15.84 -7.39 37.03
CA LEU A 579 16.31 -8.76 37.31
C LEU A 579 17.80 -8.97 36.99
N LYS A 580 18.40 -8.14 36.13
CA LYS A 580 19.80 -8.26 35.68
C LYS A 580 20.83 -7.86 36.76
N ALA A 581 20.45 -7.04 37.73
CA ALA A 581 21.40 -6.39 38.64
C ALA A 581 21.93 -7.29 39.78
N ASN A 582 21.33 -8.46 40.05
CA ASN A 582 21.62 -9.24 41.25
C ASN A 582 21.90 -10.71 40.94
N LYS A 583 23.03 -11.25 41.43
CA LYS A 583 23.40 -12.69 41.29
C LYS A 583 22.34 -13.64 41.88
N LYS A 584 21.54 -13.18 42.85
CA LYS A 584 20.42 -13.95 43.43
C LYS A 584 19.26 -14.17 42.44
N HIS A 585 19.10 -13.31 41.43
CA HIS A 585 18.02 -13.40 40.44
C HIS A 585 18.37 -14.27 39.23
N ALA A 586 19.61 -14.76 39.11
CA ALA A 586 20.01 -15.64 38.01
C ALA A 586 19.22 -16.96 37.99
N GLN A 587 18.90 -17.52 39.17
CA GLN A 587 18.04 -18.72 39.28
C GLN A 587 16.61 -18.42 38.82
N MET A 588 16.06 -17.27 39.18
CA MET A 588 14.73 -16.82 38.74
C MET A 588 14.67 -16.57 37.23
N LEU A 589 15.68 -15.92 36.65
CA LEU A 589 15.79 -15.74 35.21
C LEU A 589 15.86 -17.09 34.48
N SER A 590 16.62 -18.06 35.01
CA SER A 590 16.66 -19.41 34.46
C SER A 590 15.28 -20.08 34.49
N ALA A 591 14.51 -19.88 35.56
CA ALA A 591 13.15 -20.40 35.68
C ALA A 591 12.21 -19.73 34.66
N ILE A 592 12.25 -18.39 34.54
CA ILE A 592 11.50 -17.62 33.55
C ILE A 592 11.80 -18.09 32.11
N VAL A 593 13.09 -18.28 31.77
CA VAL A 593 13.48 -18.78 30.44
C VAL A 593 13.00 -20.21 30.20
N THR A 594 12.96 -21.04 31.26
CA THR A 594 12.38 -22.39 31.16
C THR A 594 10.89 -22.35 30.85
N GLU A 595 10.15 -21.39 31.40
CA GLU A 595 8.74 -21.17 31.04
C GLU A 595 8.58 -20.69 29.60
N PHE A 596 9.49 -19.86 29.07
CA PHE A 596 9.47 -19.53 27.63
C PHE A 596 9.71 -20.76 26.74
N VAL A 597 10.57 -21.69 27.17
CA VAL A 597 10.76 -22.95 26.44
C VAL A 597 9.46 -23.76 26.40
N ARG A 598 8.74 -23.85 27.52
CA ARG A 598 7.43 -24.50 27.60
C ARG A 598 6.40 -23.79 26.72
N LEU A 599 6.40 -22.46 26.69
CA LEU A 599 5.52 -21.69 25.83
C LEU A 599 5.76 -21.97 24.33
N VAL A 600 7.03 -22.09 23.91
CA VAL A 600 7.41 -22.28 22.51
C VAL A 600 7.27 -23.73 22.03
N ASN A 601 7.52 -24.71 22.91
CA ASN A 601 7.50 -26.12 22.53
C ASN A 601 6.25 -26.88 22.99
N GLY A 602 5.53 -26.35 23.97
CA GLY A 602 4.48 -27.06 24.71
C GLY A 602 5.04 -27.94 25.82
N GLU A 603 4.21 -28.22 26.84
CA GLU A 603 4.52 -29.22 27.87
C GLU A 603 4.13 -30.63 27.40
N ASP A 604 2.85 -30.83 27.04
CA ASP A 604 2.26 -32.15 26.68
C ASP A 604 1.63 -32.20 25.26
N GLU A 605 1.22 -31.06 24.70
CA GLU A 605 0.65 -30.91 23.35
C GLU A 605 1.50 -29.89 22.54
N GLU A 606 1.47 -29.94 21.21
CA GLU A 606 2.19 -28.95 20.39
C GLU A 606 1.66 -27.54 20.68
N SER A 607 2.56 -26.59 20.99
CA SER A 607 2.20 -25.19 21.23
C SER A 607 1.48 -24.58 20.00
N ASN A 608 0.45 -23.76 20.20
CA ASN A 608 -0.23 -23.03 19.12
C ASN A 608 0.39 -21.66 18.81
N LEU A 609 1.51 -21.31 19.47
CA LEU A 609 2.13 -20.00 19.33
C LEU A 609 2.81 -19.86 17.96
N ASP A 610 2.32 -18.92 17.16
CA ASP A 610 2.84 -18.57 15.85
C ASP A 610 3.93 -17.48 15.95
N GLU A 611 3.83 -16.56 16.92
CA GLU A 611 4.70 -15.39 17.07
C GLU A 611 5.10 -15.13 18.52
N LEU A 612 6.40 -15.01 18.78
CA LEU A 612 6.96 -14.62 20.08
C LEU A 612 7.88 -13.42 19.91
N SER A 613 7.66 -12.39 20.73
CA SER A 613 8.52 -11.22 20.80
C SER A 613 9.09 -11.06 22.21
N LEU A 614 10.43 -11.08 22.28
CA LEU A 614 11.22 -10.78 23.47
C LEU A 614 12.13 -9.57 23.22
N SER A 615 11.78 -8.72 22.24
CA SER A 615 12.67 -7.62 21.85
C SER A 615 12.90 -6.67 23.02
N ASP A 616 14.07 -6.04 23.05
CA ASP A 616 14.45 -5.06 24.08
C ASP A 616 14.50 -5.63 25.52
N SER A 617 14.40 -6.94 25.70
CA SER A 617 14.43 -7.57 27.03
C SER A 617 15.83 -7.68 27.64
N ARG A 618 16.90 -7.52 26.84
CA ARG A 618 18.31 -7.53 27.28
C ARG A 618 18.71 -8.73 28.17
N LEU A 619 18.10 -9.90 27.92
CA LEU A 619 18.27 -11.14 28.68
C LEU A 619 19.65 -11.80 28.47
N GLY A 620 20.33 -11.47 27.37
CA GLY A 620 21.67 -11.90 27.04
C GLY A 620 21.85 -13.42 26.99
N SER A 621 22.94 -13.89 27.60
CA SER A 621 23.31 -15.33 27.60
C SER A 621 22.27 -16.26 28.25
N HIS A 622 21.35 -15.73 29.06
CA HIS A 622 20.27 -16.54 29.66
C HIS A 622 19.32 -17.12 28.61
N LEU A 623 19.20 -16.49 27.44
CA LEU A 623 18.39 -17.01 26.32
C LEU A 623 18.97 -18.26 25.66
N SER A 624 20.20 -18.68 26.00
CA SER A 624 20.84 -19.86 25.42
C SER A 624 19.98 -21.13 25.49
N ILE A 625 19.23 -21.32 26.57
CA ILE A 625 18.32 -22.47 26.76
C ILE A 625 17.17 -22.39 25.74
N LEU A 626 16.54 -21.21 25.62
CA LEU A 626 15.46 -20.97 24.64
C LEU A 626 15.97 -21.15 23.21
N LEU A 627 17.14 -20.59 22.89
CA LEU A 627 17.75 -20.73 21.58
C LEU A 627 17.99 -22.19 21.22
N ASN A 628 18.53 -23.00 22.12
CA ASN A 628 18.72 -24.44 21.87
C ASN A 628 17.37 -25.17 21.67
N ALA A 629 16.37 -24.83 22.48
CA ALA A 629 15.05 -25.43 22.40
C ALA A 629 14.29 -25.07 21.10
N LEU A 630 14.61 -23.92 20.49
CA LEU A 630 14.02 -23.46 19.23
C LEU A 630 14.21 -24.46 18.08
N GLY A 631 15.30 -25.21 18.07
CA GLY A 631 15.56 -26.23 17.05
C GLY A 631 14.50 -27.33 16.98
N LEU A 632 13.77 -27.54 18.09
CA LEU A 632 12.71 -28.54 18.21
C LEU A 632 11.29 -27.96 18.05
N SER A 633 11.15 -26.63 18.05
CA SER A 633 9.84 -25.99 17.90
C SER A 633 9.23 -26.31 16.54
N ARG A 634 7.93 -26.61 16.54
CA ARG A 634 7.16 -26.99 15.33
C ARG A 634 6.10 -25.98 14.93
N SER A 635 5.69 -25.11 15.85
CA SER A 635 4.62 -24.13 15.66
C SER A 635 5.14 -22.73 15.41
N LEU A 636 6.17 -22.29 16.12
CA LEU A 636 6.64 -20.92 16.04
C LEU A 636 7.09 -20.56 14.61
N ARG A 637 6.42 -19.55 14.03
CA ARG A 637 6.66 -19.03 12.67
C ARG A 637 7.46 -17.73 12.70
N LYS A 638 7.26 -16.89 13.71
CA LYS A 638 7.90 -15.59 13.86
C LYS A 638 8.56 -15.45 15.23
N LEU A 639 9.80 -14.98 15.23
CA LEU A 639 10.54 -14.76 16.47
C LEU A 639 11.29 -13.43 16.41
N ASN A 640 11.00 -12.53 17.34
CA ASN A 640 11.72 -11.27 17.50
C ASN A 640 12.60 -11.31 18.75
N LEU A 641 13.91 -11.30 18.54
CA LEU A 641 14.93 -11.23 19.60
C LEU A 641 15.80 -9.97 19.45
N SER A 642 15.31 -8.92 18.80
CA SER A 642 16.08 -7.68 18.62
C SER A 642 16.42 -7.05 19.98
N ASN A 643 17.62 -6.46 20.11
CA ASN A 643 18.07 -5.79 21.34
C ASN A 643 18.00 -6.68 22.62
N CYS A 644 18.43 -7.93 22.49
CA CYS A 644 18.44 -8.93 23.58
C CYS A 644 19.83 -9.17 24.19
N ASP A 645 20.87 -8.42 23.80
CA ASP A 645 22.27 -8.62 24.24
C ASP A 645 22.82 -10.03 23.94
N LEU A 646 22.41 -10.68 22.85
CA LEU A 646 22.80 -12.07 22.54
C LEU A 646 24.31 -12.27 22.31
N GLY A 647 24.97 -11.29 21.68
CA GLY A 647 26.36 -11.34 21.27
C GLY A 647 26.68 -12.44 20.24
N PRO A 648 27.97 -12.61 19.88
CA PRO A 648 28.41 -13.62 18.90
C PRO A 648 28.12 -15.06 19.35
N GLY A 649 28.18 -15.31 20.67
CA GLY A 649 27.86 -16.62 21.25
C GLY A 649 26.40 -17.00 21.08
N GLY A 650 25.46 -16.06 21.30
CA GLY A 650 24.04 -16.26 21.05
C GLY A 650 23.74 -16.48 19.57
N ALA A 651 24.37 -15.71 18.67
CA ALA A 651 24.24 -15.90 17.23
C ALA A 651 24.70 -17.30 16.76
N ARG A 652 25.80 -17.82 17.31
CA ARG A 652 26.26 -19.19 17.05
C ARG A 652 25.24 -20.24 17.49
N LEU A 653 24.65 -20.11 18.67
CA LEU A 653 23.62 -21.03 19.15
C LEU A 653 22.37 -20.98 18.26
N LEU A 654 21.91 -19.77 17.93
CA LEU A 654 20.79 -19.57 17.04
C LEU A 654 21.05 -20.18 15.65
N GLY A 655 22.25 -20.02 15.10
CA GLY A 655 22.66 -20.66 13.85
C GLY A 655 22.54 -22.18 13.91
N LYS A 656 23.00 -22.82 15.00
CA LYS A 656 22.81 -24.27 15.19
C LYS A 656 21.33 -24.67 15.25
N SER A 657 20.52 -23.91 15.97
CA SER A 657 19.08 -24.18 16.09
C SER A 657 18.34 -24.00 14.77
N LEU A 658 18.71 -23.01 13.97
CA LEU A 658 18.15 -22.78 12.63
C LEU A 658 18.45 -23.93 11.66
N GLN A 659 19.58 -24.63 11.80
CA GLN A 659 19.88 -25.81 10.97
C GLN A 659 18.86 -26.95 11.20
N LEU A 660 18.29 -27.03 12.41
CA LEU A 660 17.33 -28.08 12.78
C LEU A 660 15.88 -27.61 12.65
N ASN A 661 15.61 -26.34 12.94
CA ASN A 661 14.26 -25.80 12.95
C ASN A 661 13.64 -25.82 11.53
N GLN A 662 12.40 -26.30 11.45
CA GLN A 662 11.64 -26.39 10.20
C GLN A 662 10.36 -25.54 10.19
N SER A 663 10.05 -24.87 11.31
CA SER A 663 8.81 -24.13 11.52
C SER A 663 8.96 -22.62 11.28
N LEU A 664 10.13 -22.06 11.62
CA LEU A 664 10.36 -20.63 11.61
C LEU A 664 10.40 -20.12 10.17
N ARG A 665 9.76 -18.97 9.97
CA ARG A 665 9.59 -18.28 8.69
C ARG A 665 10.16 -16.87 8.73
N GLN A 666 10.02 -16.17 9.85
CA GLN A 666 10.54 -14.83 10.05
C GLN A 666 11.34 -14.72 11.35
N LEU A 667 12.48 -14.02 11.29
CA LEU A 667 13.37 -13.81 12.42
C LEU A 667 13.87 -12.37 12.43
N SER A 668 13.89 -11.73 13.60
CA SER A 668 14.43 -10.38 13.79
C SER A 668 15.51 -10.39 14.87
N LEU A 669 16.70 -9.87 14.55
CA LEU A 669 17.90 -9.96 15.40
C LEU A 669 18.70 -8.66 15.53
N ASP A 670 18.17 -7.52 15.11
CA ASP A 670 18.97 -6.28 15.14
C ASP A 670 19.37 -5.87 16.57
N ARG A 671 20.45 -5.09 16.70
CA ARG A 671 20.98 -4.58 17.98
C ARG A 671 21.37 -5.67 18.98
N ASN A 672 21.94 -6.78 18.53
CA ASN A 672 22.36 -7.88 19.39
C ASN A 672 23.88 -8.00 19.55
N GLN A 673 24.66 -7.08 18.96
CA GLN A 673 26.12 -7.14 18.97
C GLN A 673 26.62 -8.46 18.35
N ILE A 674 25.98 -8.91 17.26
CA ILE A 674 26.24 -10.22 16.63
C ILE A 674 27.70 -10.37 16.19
N GLY A 675 28.28 -9.31 15.63
CA GLY A 675 29.65 -9.30 15.10
C GLY A 675 29.86 -10.20 13.88
N ILE A 676 31.04 -10.12 13.26
CA ILE A 676 31.38 -10.83 12.00
C ILE A 676 31.25 -12.35 12.16
N ASP A 677 31.80 -12.91 13.24
CA ASP A 677 31.73 -14.35 13.53
C ASP A 677 30.28 -14.83 13.69
N GLY A 678 29.41 -14.00 14.27
CA GLY A 678 27.99 -14.30 14.41
C GLY A 678 27.28 -14.32 13.06
N PHE A 679 27.55 -13.35 12.18
CA PHE A 679 27.02 -13.34 10.81
C PHE A 679 27.50 -14.54 10.00
N TYR A 680 28.77 -14.93 10.15
CA TYR A 680 29.32 -16.12 9.50
C TYR A 680 28.57 -17.40 9.90
N GLU A 681 28.28 -17.58 11.19
CA GLU A 681 27.51 -18.73 11.67
C GLU A 681 26.06 -18.72 11.18
N LEU A 682 25.43 -17.54 11.09
CA LEU A 682 24.10 -17.39 10.50
C LEU A 682 24.09 -17.75 9.01
N ALA A 683 25.06 -17.28 8.23
CA ALA A 683 25.20 -17.65 6.81
C ALA A 683 25.36 -19.16 6.65
N ARG A 684 26.24 -19.78 7.44
CA ARG A 684 26.45 -21.23 7.45
C ARG A 684 25.18 -22.00 7.78
N ALA A 685 24.39 -21.51 8.74
CA ALA A 685 23.11 -22.09 9.10
C ALA A 685 22.07 -21.98 7.98
N LEU A 686 21.94 -20.82 7.35
CA LEU A 686 20.96 -20.55 6.30
C LEU A 686 21.27 -21.25 4.97
N ARG A 687 22.53 -21.65 4.73
CA ARG A 687 22.87 -22.58 3.64
C ARG A 687 22.16 -23.93 3.77
N LEU A 688 21.88 -24.38 5.00
CA LEU A 688 21.21 -25.66 5.30
C LEU A 688 19.72 -25.46 5.60
N ASN A 689 19.34 -24.33 6.19
CA ASN A 689 17.95 -24.03 6.48
C ASN A 689 17.20 -23.60 5.21
N ASN A 690 16.11 -24.30 4.92
CA ASN A 690 15.29 -24.07 3.72
C ASN A 690 13.90 -23.51 4.02
N THR A 691 13.69 -23.09 5.27
CA THR A 691 12.36 -22.79 5.80
C THR A 691 12.20 -21.33 6.19
N LEU A 692 13.28 -20.69 6.63
CA LEU A 692 13.29 -19.25 6.93
C LEU A 692 13.15 -18.47 5.63
N LEU A 693 12.12 -17.63 5.56
CA LEU A 693 11.77 -16.83 4.38
C LEU A 693 12.24 -15.38 4.54
N ALA A 694 12.27 -14.88 5.77
CA ALA A 694 12.65 -13.51 6.07
C ALA A 694 13.55 -13.45 7.31
N LEU A 695 14.65 -12.70 7.17
CA LEU A 695 15.49 -12.24 8.28
C LEU A 695 15.59 -10.73 8.13
N ASP A 696 15.08 -9.98 9.09
CA ASP A 696 15.26 -8.53 9.08
C ASP A 696 16.75 -8.24 9.20
N LEU A 697 17.33 -7.60 8.18
CA LEU A 697 18.77 -7.31 8.13
C LEU A 697 19.18 -6.54 9.39
N PRO A 698 20.14 -7.04 10.19
CA PRO A 698 20.60 -6.38 11.42
C PRO A 698 21.37 -5.08 11.13
N THR A 699 20.70 -4.03 10.67
CA THR A 699 21.32 -2.80 10.16
C THR A 699 22.20 -2.10 11.20
N SER A 700 21.81 -2.11 12.47
CA SER A 700 22.57 -1.50 13.56
C SER A 700 23.86 -2.29 13.78
N ASP A 701 23.76 -3.61 13.95
CA ASP A 701 24.92 -4.50 14.15
C ASP A 701 25.86 -4.52 12.94
N LEU A 702 25.31 -4.41 11.73
CA LEU A 702 26.08 -4.28 10.49
C LEU A 702 26.82 -2.96 10.43
N SER A 703 26.15 -1.84 10.73
CA SER A 703 26.79 -0.52 10.77
C SER A 703 27.93 -0.47 11.77
N ASP A 704 27.74 -1.04 12.96
CA ASP A 704 28.78 -1.12 13.99
C ASP A 704 29.97 -1.97 13.52
N SER A 705 29.70 -3.15 12.95
CA SER A 705 30.74 -4.02 12.39
C SER A 705 31.49 -3.34 11.24
N MET A 706 30.77 -2.65 10.36
CA MET A 706 31.34 -1.90 9.22
C MET A 706 32.21 -0.73 9.67
N THR A 707 31.81 -0.04 10.73
CA THR A 707 32.56 1.07 11.33
C THR A 707 33.86 0.56 11.95
N LEU A 708 33.81 -0.56 12.68
CA LEU A 708 34.99 -1.21 13.24
C LEU A 708 35.97 -1.68 12.16
N LEU A 709 35.45 -2.15 11.02
CA LEU A 709 36.23 -2.63 9.88
C LEU A 709 36.64 -1.55 8.87
N ALA A 710 36.35 -0.27 9.13
CA ALA A 710 36.59 0.81 8.16
C ALA A 710 38.06 0.89 7.68
N ARG A 711 39.01 0.45 8.52
CA ARG A 711 40.45 0.44 8.23
C ARG A 711 40.99 -0.91 7.72
N ILE A 712 40.14 -1.94 7.57
CA ILE A 712 40.53 -3.29 7.15
C ILE A 712 39.67 -3.71 5.94
N PRO A 713 40.05 -3.31 4.71
CA PRO A 713 39.25 -3.53 3.50
C PRO A 713 38.90 -5.00 3.25
N ILE A 714 39.80 -5.92 3.59
CA ILE A 714 39.63 -7.36 3.37
C ILE A 714 38.50 -7.93 4.23
N GLU A 715 38.48 -7.61 5.53
CA GLU A 715 37.43 -8.08 6.44
C GLU A 715 36.08 -7.42 6.12
N ARG A 716 36.10 -6.16 5.68
CA ARG A 716 34.89 -5.49 5.18
C ARG A 716 34.31 -6.20 3.97
N ALA A 717 35.15 -6.61 3.02
CA ALA A 717 34.71 -7.39 1.85
C ALA A 717 34.18 -8.78 2.25
N ARG A 718 34.81 -9.43 3.24
CA ARG A 718 34.34 -10.71 3.81
C ARG A 718 32.96 -10.57 4.45
N LEU A 719 32.73 -9.55 5.28
CA LEU A 719 31.43 -9.30 5.89
C LEU A 719 30.35 -9.09 4.82
N MET A 720 30.62 -8.29 3.79
CA MET A 720 29.67 -8.08 2.68
C MET A 720 29.36 -9.38 1.92
N ALA A 721 30.37 -10.23 1.69
CA ALA A 721 30.15 -11.54 1.08
C ALA A 721 29.26 -12.44 1.95
N ILE A 722 29.48 -12.46 3.28
CA ILE A 722 28.65 -13.22 4.23
C ILE A 722 27.19 -12.73 4.19
N ILE A 723 26.95 -11.42 4.15
CA ILE A 723 25.58 -10.88 4.06
C ILE A 723 24.93 -11.23 2.73
N ALA A 724 25.66 -11.15 1.62
CA ALA A 724 25.17 -11.58 0.32
C ALA A 724 24.78 -13.07 0.33
N GLU A 725 25.54 -13.93 1.00
CA GLU A 725 25.19 -15.35 1.17
C GLU A 725 23.90 -15.56 1.97
N ILE A 726 23.69 -14.76 3.03
CA ILE A 726 22.45 -14.78 3.82
C ILE A 726 21.26 -14.39 2.93
N GLU A 727 21.38 -13.30 2.18
CA GLU A 727 20.33 -12.82 1.27
C GLU A 727 20.04 -13.83 0.15
N GLU A 728 21.06 -14.42 -0.45
CA GLU A 728 20.91 -15.45 -1.49
C GLU A 728 20.20 -16.69 -0.93
N ALA A 729 20.55 -17.12 0.28
CA ALA A 729 19.91 -18.25 0.94
C ALA A 729 18.41 -17.98 1.23
N LEU A 730 18.06 -16.78 1.67
CA LEU A 730 16.67 -16.38 1.91
C LEU A 730 15.88 -16.28 0.59
N LYS A 731 16.46 -15.66 -0.43
CA LYS A 731 15.85 -15.56 -1.78
C LYS A 731 15.55 -16.95 -2.35
N ARG A 732 16.51 -17.87 -2.24
CA ARG A 732 16.34 -19.27 -2.63
C ARG A 732 15.14 -19.92 -1.92
N ASN A 733 14.95 -19.65 -0.63
CA ASN A 733 13.82 -20.20 0.13
C ASN A 733 12.48 -19.59 -0.31
N VAL A 734 12.45 -18.28 -0.61
CA VAL A 734 11.27 -17.60 -1.16
C VAL A 734 10.90 -18.20 -2.53
N ASP A 735 11.86 -18.29 -3.46
CA ASP A 735 11.64 -18.85 -4.80
C ASP A 735 11.12 -20.30 -4.74
N PHE A 736 11.61 -21.08 -3.77
CA PHE A 736 11.14 -22.45 -3.54
C PHE A 736 9.70 -22.52 -3.03
N SER A 737 9.30 -21.60 -2.16
CA SER A 737 7.93 -21.54 -1.62
C SER A 737 6.88 -21.17 -2.68
N VAL A 738 7.25 -20.36 -3.68
CA VAL A 738 6.36 -19.92 -4.76
C VAL A 738 6.19 -21.02 -5.82
N THR A 739 7.22 -21.84 -6.06
CA THR A 739 7.25 -22.83 -7.15
C THR A 739 6.71 -24.20 -6.77
N ASN A 740 6.75 -24.60 -5.49
CA ASN A 740 6.28 -25.90 -5.04
C ASN A 740 5.39 -25.74 -3.80
N GLY A 741 4.10 -26.04 -3.93
CA GLY A 741 3.17 -26.10 -2.80
C GLY A 741 3.67 -27.02 -1.65
N PRO A 742 3.09 -26.89 -0.44
CA PRO A 742 3.69 -27.33 0.82
C PRO A 742 4.06 -28.82 0.93
N THR A 743 3.46 -29.70 0.14
CA THR A 743 3.71 -31.16 0.13
C THR A 743 4.86 -31.60 -0.77
N ASN A 744 5.07 -30.96 -1.92
CA ASN A 744 6.15 -31.32 -2.85
C ASN A 744 7.54 -30.91 -2.35
N GLY A 745 7.60 -29.84 -1.55
CA GLY A 745 8.84 -29.35 -0.96
C GLY A 745 9.49 -30.34 0.03
N GLN A 746 8.70 -31.09 0.80
CA GLN A 746 9.21 -32.04 1.80
C GLN A 746 9.88 -33.28 1.16
N LEU A 747 9.37 -33.75 0.01
CA LEU A 747 9.95 -34.87 -0.75
C LEU A 747 11.26 -34.47 -1.42
N ALA A 748 11.32 -33.28 -2.02
CA ALA A 748 12.56 -32.72 -2.55
C ALA A 748 13.63 -32.51 -1.45
N MET A 749 13.21 -32.12 -0.24
CA MET A 749 14.11 -31.95 0.91
C MET A 749 14.78 -33.26 1.38
N LYS A 750 14.06 -34.39 1.41
CA LYS A 750 14.65 -35.70 1.76
C LYS A 750 15.66 -36.20 0.72
N ALA A 751 15.38 -35.94 -0.57
CA ALA A 751 16.29 -36.28 -1.66
C ALA A 751 17.59 -35.44 -1.60
N MET A 752 17.48 -34.14 -1.31
CA MET A 752 18.61 -33.23 -1.22
C MET A 752 19.50 -33.48 0.01
N HIS A 753 18.92 -33.81 1.16
CA HIS A 753 19.70 -34.19 2.35
C HIS A 753 20.55 -35.45 2.09
N SER A 754 20.02 -36.41 1.32
CA SER A 754 20.72 -37.64 0.94
C SER A 754 21.88 -37.35 -0.04
N LEU A 755 21.67 -36.41 -0.97
CA LEU A 755 22.69 -35.92 -1.90
C LEU A 755 23.82 -35.16 -1.19
N ASN A 756 23.51 -34.29 -0.24
CA ASN A 756 24.51 -33.57 0.54
C ASN A 756 25.38 -34.51 1.39
N ILE A 757 24.78 -35.51 2.07
CA ILE A 757 25.53 -36.55 2.79
C ILE A 757 26.49 -37.31 1.85
N GLY A 758 26.09 -37.53 0.60
CA GLY A 758 26.92 -38.16 -0.42
C GLY A 758 28.11 -37.29 -0.81
N CYS A 759 27.89 -36.02 -1.14
CA CYS A 759 28.96 -35.08 -1.51
C CYS A 759 29.99 -34.89 -0.38
N ASP A 760 29.54 -34.78 0.87
CA ASP A 760 30.42 -34.62 2.04
C ASP A 760 31.23 -35.89 2.33
N ARG A 761 30.68 -37.10 2.08
CA ARG A 761 31.40 -38.38 2.25
C ARG A 761 32.55 -38.58 1.26
N TYR A 762 32.52 -37.91 0.11
CA TYR A 762 33.51 -38.06 -0.96
C TYR A 762 34.38 -36.81 -1.19
N ASN A 763 34.32 -35.84 -0.27
CA ASN A 763 35.18 -34.65 -0.21
C ASN A 763 35.24 -33.85 -1.53
N ILE A 764 34.09 -33.70 -2.19
CA ILE A 764 33.97 -32.92 -3.43
C ILE A 764 33.73 -31.45 -3.03
N ASN A 765 34.74 -30.60 -3.15
CA ASN A 765 34.66 -29.16 -2.85
C ASN A 765 35.03 -28.32 -4.08
N GLY A 766 34.18 -27.36 -4.47
CA GLY A 766 34.44 -26.42 -5.58
C GLY A 766 33.17 -25.94 -6.30
N SER A 767 33.30 -24.92 -7.16
CA SER A 767 32.21 -24.31 -7.97
C SER A 767 31.41 -25.32 -8.80
N GLU A 768 32.03 -26.43 -9.19
CA GLU A 768 31.40 -27.54 -9.91
C GLU A 768 30.29 -28.23 -9.11
N THR A 769 30.37 -28.25 -7.77
CA THR A 769 29.29 -28.79 -6.93
C THR A 769 28.03 -27.93 -6.96
N SER A 770 28.15 -26.61 -7.20
CA SER A 770 27.01 -25.70 -7.31
C SER A 770 26.22 -25.94 -8.59
N GLU A 771 26.90 -26.14 -9.72
CA GLU A 771 26.23 -26.47 -10.99
C GLU A 771 25.62 -27.86 -10.97
N ILE A 772 26.33 -28.87 -10.45
CA ILE A 772 25.80 -30.23 -10.32
C ILE A 772 24.56 -30.24 -9.42
N LYS A 773 24.59 -29.50 -8.29
CA LYS A 773 23.42 -29.33 -7.41
C LYS A 773 22.29 -28.57 -8.11
N LYS A 774 22.57 -27.48 -8.84
CA LYS A 774 21.56 -26.71 -9.60
C LYS A 774 20.88 -27.53 -10.69
N VAL A 775 21.64 -28.32 -11.45
CA VAL A 775 21.12 -29.17 -12.54
C VAL A 775 20.32 -30.36 -11.97
N ALA A 776 20.81 -31.01 -10.92
CA ALA A 776 20.07 -32.07 -10.22
C ALA A 776 18.77 -31.53 -9.61
N PHE A 777 18.80 -30.34 -9.00
CA PHE A 777 17.64 -29.68 -8.39
C PHE A 777 16.57 -29.31 -9.42
N HIS A 778 16.97 -28.76 -10.57
CA HIS A 778 16.03 -28.39 -11.64
C HIS A 778 15.34 -29.62 -12.26
N LYS A 779 16.04 -30.76 -12.40
CA LYS A 779 15.47 -31.99 -12.96
C LYS A 779 14.62 -32.79 -11.95
N ILE A 780 15.02 -32.84 -10.67
CA ILE A 780 14.21 -33.46 -9.61
C ILE A 780 12.91 -32.68 -9.41
N GLY A 781 12.97 -31.34 -9.44
CA GLY A 781 11.77 -30.49 -9.38
C GLY A 781 10.80 -30.73 -10.56
N LYS A 782 11.32 -30.87 -11.79
CA LYS A 782 10.51 -31.23 -12.96
C LYS A 782 9.89 -32.62 -12.85
N LEU A 783 10.62 -33.60 -12.33
CA LEU A 783 10.10 -34.96 -12.14
C LEU A 783 8.98 -35.01 -11.10
N ILE A 784 9.14 -34.30 -9.97
CA ILE A 784 8.12 -34.21 -8.92
C ILE A 784 6.87 -33.46 -9.43
N ALA A 785 7.05 -32.40 -10.22
CA ALA A 785 5.94 -31.70 -10.86
C ALA A 785 5.18 -32.60 -11.85
N GLN A 786 5.89 -33.41 -12.64
CA GLN A 786 5.27 -34.37 -13.56
C GLN A 786 4.53 -35.51 -12.85
N ILE A 787 5.04 -35.95 -11.69
CA ILE A 787 4.35 -36.96 -10.86
C ILE A 787 3.12 -36.36 -10.16
N GLY A 788 3.19 -35.09 -9.74
CA GLY A 788 2.07 -34.38 -9.12
C GLY A 788 0.88 -34.12 -10.06
N GLU A 789 1.11 -34.08 -11.37
CA GLU A 789 0.05 -33.94 -12.39
C GLU A 789 -0.64 -35.28 -12.74
N GLN A 790 -0.12 -36.44 -12.30
CA GLN A 790 -0.73 -37.74 -12.53
C GLN A 790 -1.33 -38.35 -11.25
N LYS A 791 -2.66 -38.16 -11.11
CA LYS A 791 -3.63 -38.87 -10.25
C LYS A 791 -3.33 -38.99 -8.74
N SER A 792 -4.25 -38.45 -7.94
CA SER A 792 -4.26 -38.50 -6.45
C SER A 792 -4.31 -39.91 -5.84
N ASP A 793 -4.70 -40.92 -6.60
CA ASP A 793 -4.88 -42.29 -6.07
C ASP A 793 -3.57 -43.06 -5.92
N ASP A 794 -2.56 -42.76 -6.76
CA ASP A 794 -1.24 -43.40 -6.69
C ASP A 794 -0.36 -42.82 -5.55
N ILE A 795 -0.61 -41.57 -5.16
CA ILE A 795 0.08 -40.92 -4.02
C ILE A 795 -0.38 -41.51 -2.69
N ASN A 796 -1.66 -41.89 -2.57
CA ASN A 796 -2.17 -42.59 -1.39
C ASN A 796 -1.62 -44.03 -1.32
N ILE A 797 -1.47 -44.71 -2.46
CA ILE A 797 -0.79 -46.01 -2.54
C ILE A 797 0.70 -45.86 -2.18
N PHE A 798 1.38 -44.80 -2.63
CA PHE A 798 2.78 -44.50 -2.29
C PHE A 798 2.97 -44.20 -0.80
N ASN A 799 2.02 -43.47 -0.18
CA ASN A 799 2.00 -43.18 1.25
C ASN A 799 1.67 -44.42 2.12
N ASP A 800 0.76 -45.30 1.68
CA ASP A 800 0.44 -46.54 2.38
C ASP A 800 1.54 -47.61 2.22
N SER A 801 2.29 -47.57 1.11
CA SER A 801 3.44 -48.45 0.85
C SER A 801 4.66 -48.16 1.72
N PHE A 802 4.79 -46.94 2.25
CA PHE A 802 5.87 -46.59 3.18
C PHE A 802 5.62 -47.06 4.62
N LYS A 803 4.36 -47.38 4.98
CA LYS A 803 3.98 -47.84 6.33
C LYS A 803 4.18 -49.34 6.55
N ASN A 804 4.24 -50.15 5.49
CA ASN A 804 4.32 -51.62 5.60
C ASN A 804 5.60 -52.19 4.98
N ASN A 805 6.46 -52.76 5.83
CA ASN A 805 7.88 -53.08 5.58
C ASN A 805 8.15 -54.37 4.76
N GLY A 806 7.31 -54.75 3.79
CA GLY A 806 7.28 -56.16 3.33
C GLY A 806 7.44 -56.51 1.85
N ASP A 807 7.30 -55.60 0.87
CA ASP A 807 6.95 -56.07 -0.49
C ASP A 807 8.07 -56.03 -1.55
N LYS A 808 8.31 -57.16 -2.23
CA LYS A 808 9.32 -57.38 -3.30
C LYS A 808 9.07 -56.57 -4.58
N ARG A 809 7.96 -55.83 -4.65
CA ARG A 809 7.69 -54.84 -5.71
C ARG A 809 8.53 -53.56 -5.57
N ARG A 810 9.07 -53.27 -4.37
CA ARG A 810 9.99 -52.13 -4.09
C ARG A 810 11.22 -52.12 -4.99
N THR A 811 11.87 -53.27 -5.15
CA THR A 811 13.12 -53.40 -5.91
C THR A 811 12.88 -53.13 -7.38
N LYS A 812 11.86 -53.71 -8.01
CA LYS A 812 11.63 -53.54 -9.45
C LYS A 812 11.40 -52.10 -9.92
N ILE A 813 10.76 -51.25 -9.12
CA ILE A 813 10.50 -49.85 -9.51
C ILE A 813 11.73 -48.97 -9.26
N VAL A 814 12.43 -49.20 -8.14
CA VAL A 814 13.69 -48.50 -7.83
C VAL A 814 14.80 -48.94 -8.79
N ASP A 815 14.86 -50.23 -9.15
CA ASP A 815 15.80 -50.79 -10.11
C ASP A 815 15.51 -50.27 -11.52
N LYS A 816 14.23 -50.14 -11.91
CA LYS A 816 13.84 -49.52 -13.18
C LYS A 816 14.20 -48.02 -13.24
N PHE A 817 14.02 -47.30 -12.13
CA PHE A 817 14.43 -45.89 -12.02
C PHE A 817 15.96 -45.72 -12.08
N ILE A 818 16.71 -46.66 -11.49
CA ILE A 818 18.18 -46.69 -11.53
C ILE A 818 18.69 -47.13 -12.91
N GLU A 819 18.03 -48.06 -13.60
CA GLU A 819 18.32 -48.44 -14.99
C GLU A 819 18.07 -47.28 -15.95
N GLU A 820 16.93 -46.59 -15.85
CA GLU A 820 16.62 -45.42 -16.69
C GLU A 820 17.59 -44.25 -16.45
N LEU A 821 18.03 -44.04 -15.19
CA LEU A 821 19.10 -43.10 -14.86
C LEU A 821 20.47 -43.54 -15.40
N GLY A 822 20.78 -44.83 -15.35
CA GLY A 822 22.02 -45.40 -15.88
C GLY A 822 22.13 -45.27 -17.40
N GLN A 823 21.03 -45.59 -18.11
CA GLN A 823 20.93 -45.48 -19.56
C GLN A 823 21.02 -44.02 -20.03
N PHE A 824 20.40 -43.10 -19.29
CA PHE A 824 20.51 -41.66 -19.56
C PHE A 824 21.94 -41.13 -19.37
N VAL A 825 22.70 -41.68 -18.42
CA VAL A 825 24.12 -41.34 -18.18
C VAL A 825 25.03 -41.95 -19.26
N GLU A 826 24.75 -43.16 -19.74
CA GLU A 826 25.48 -43.78 -20.86
C GLU A 826 25.25 -43.04 -22.20
N ASP A 827 23.99 -42.68 -22.49
CA ASP A 827 23.62 -42.00 -23.74
C ASP A 827 24.15 -40.56 -23.80
N ASN A 828 24.22 -39.87 -22.66
CA ASN A 828 24.73 -38.51 -22.60
C ASN A 828 26.23 -38.41 -22.33
N ASN A 829 26.93 -39.44 -21.86
CA ASN A 829 28.40 -39.40 -21.80
C ASN A 829 29.03 -39.39 -23.20
N LYS A 830 28.43 -40.08 -24.19
CA LYS A 830 28.87 -40.01 -25.60
C LYS A 830 28.60 -38.63 -26.21
N ASN A 831 27.41 -38.07 -25.99
CA ASN A 831 27.04 -36.76 -26.54
C ASN A 831 27.68 -35.58 -25.80
N PHE A 832 27.94 -35.72 -24.49
CA PHE A 832 28.63 -34.70 -23.70
C PHE A 832 30.10 -34.63 -24.09
N LEU A 833 30.82 -35.76 -24.23
CA LEU A 833 32.21 -35.77 -24.72
C LEU A 833 32.35 -35.26 -26.15
N GLN A 834 31.39 -35.58 -27.04
CA GLN A 834 31.36 -35.03 -28.40
C GLN A 834 31.12 -33.50 -28.38
N SER A 835 30.15 -33.03 -27.59
CA SER A 835 29.85 -31.59 -27.49
C SER A 835 30.91 -30.79 -26.72
N PHE A 836 31.66 -31.43 -25.82
CA PHE A 836 32.75 -30.81 -25.06
C PHE A 836 34.01 -30.72 -25.94
N SER A 837 34.30 -31.75 -26.74
CA SER A 837 35.32 -31.72 -27.80
C SER A 837 35.03 -30.64 -28.85
N ASP A 838 33.77 -30.53 -29.30
CA ASP A 838 33.37 -29.53 -30.30
C ASP A 838 33.35 -28.10 -29.72
N ARG A 839 33.04 -27.91 -28.44
CA ARG A 839 33.07 -26.59 -27.78
C ARG A 839 34.48 -26.09 -27.46
N LEU A 840 35.41 -26.98 -27.08
CA LEU A 840 36.82 -26.62 -26.94
C LEU A 840 37.46 -26.26 -28.28
N ALA A 841 37.18 -27.03 -29.34
CA ALA A 841 37.66 -26.72 -30.69
C ALA A 841 37.12 -25.38 -31.22
N VAL A 842 35.87 -25.02 -30.91
CA VAL A 842 35.25 -23.74 -31.31
C VAL A 842 35.74 -22.56 -30.47
N GLN A 843 35.95 -22.70 -29.16
CA GLN A 843 36.54 -21.64 -28.34
C GLN A 843 38.01 -21.37 -28.70
N GLU A 844 38.79 -22.41 -29.01
CA GLU A 844 40.19 -22.24 -29.41
C GLU A 844 40.33 -21.75 -30.86
N CYS A 845 39.41 -22.07 -31.79
CA CYS A 845 39.40 -21.43 -33.12
C CYS A 845 39.08 -19.94 -33.07
N VAL A 846 38.31 -19.49 -32.08
CA VAL A 846 37.99 -18.08 -31.83
C VAL A 846 39.17 -17.34 -31.20
N GLU A 847 39.94 -17.99 -30.31
CA GLU A 847 41.19 -17.42 -29.78
C GLU A 847 42.34 -17.44 -30.81
N ILE A 848 42.45 -18.48 -31.64
CA ILE A 848 43.46 -18.60 -32.71
C ILE A 848 43.21 -17.56 -33.83
N CYS A 849 41.96 -17.23 -34.15
CA CYS A 849 41.67 -16.12 -35.07
C CYS A 849 41.99 -14.73 -34.48
N SER A 850 42.14 -14.62 -33.16
CA SER A 850 42.40 -13.35 -32.46
C SER A 850 43.88 -13.11 -32.12
N LEU A 851 44.75 -14.12 -32.28
CA LEU A 851 46.17 -14.06 -31.89
C LEU A 851 47.13 -14.42 -33.04
N ASN A 852 46.83 -13.95 -34.25
CA ASN A 852 47.85 -13.80 -35.29
C ASN A 852 48.74 -12.59 -34.96
N ASN A 853 49.66 -12.74 -34.00
CA ASN A 853 50.97 -12.10 -33.99
C ASN A 853 51.86 -12.66 -32.85
N GLN A 854 52.85 -13.47 -33.27
CA GLN A 854 54.13 -13.77 -32.60
C GLN A 854 54.11 -14.67 -31.34
N GLN A 855 54.44 -15.97 -31.49
CA GLN A 855 55.58 -16.67 -30.83
C GLN A 855 55.56 -18.21 -31.00
N PRO A 856 56.71 -18.93 -31.06
CA PRO A 856 56.77 -20.38 -31.35
C PRO A 856 56.72 -21.33 -30.14
N ASP A 857 56.67 -20.84 -28.90
CA ASP A 857 56.84 -21.68 -27.69
C ASP A 857 55.61 -22.49 -27.25
N ILE A 858 54.47 -22.35 -27.93
CA ILE A 858 53.20 -22.98 -27.54
C ILE A 858 53.09 -24.44 -28.04
N ILE A 859 53.82 -24.83 -29.09
CA ILE A 859 53.69 -26.16 -29.71
C ILE A 859 54.17 -27.28 -28.77
N ASN A 860 55.20 -27.04 -27.95
CA ASN A 860 55.69 -28.05 -27.00
C ASN A 860 54.71 -28.30 -25.83
N ASN A 861 54.00 -27.27 -25.34
CA ASN A 861 53.02 -27.40 -24.26
C ASN A 861 51.73 -28.12 -24.68
N ILE A 862 51.38 -28.10 -25.97
CA ILE A 862 50.22 -28.83 -26.51
C ILE A 862 50.48 -30.33 -26.50
N SER A 863 51.72 -30.76 -26.80
CA SER A 863 52.12 -32.17 -26.78
C SER A 863 52.11 -32.78 -25.37
N GLU A 864 52.54 -32.03 -24.35
CA GLU A 864 52.45 -32.46 -22.94
C GLU A 864 51.01 -32.48 -22.41
N LYS A 865 50.13 -31.60 -22.91
CA LYS A 865 48.70 -31.60 -22.52
C LYS A 865 47.93 -32.78 -23.10
N HIS A 866 48.18 -33.16 -24.36
CA HIS A 866 47.57 -34.35 -24.97
C HIS A 866 47.99 -35.63 -24.25
N ALA A 867 49.25 -35.73 -23.82
CA ALA A 867 49.74 -36.86 -23.02
C ALA A 867 49.05 -37.00 -21.65
N LYS A 868 48.64 -35.87 -21.03
CA LYS A 868 47.88 -35.88 -19.76
C LYS A 868 46.41 -36.25 -19.96
N GLU A 869 45.81 -35.90 -21.10
CA GLU A 869 44.45 -36.30 -21.46
C GLU A 869 44.34 -37.82 -21.71
N ASP A 870 45.33 -38.40 -22.39
CA ASP A 870 45.37 -39.85 -22.62
C ASP A 870 45.59 -40.63 -21.31
N GLN A 871 46.42 -40.13 -20.39
CA GLN A 871 46.54 -40.68 -19.03
C GLN A 871 45.24 -40.59 -18.22
N LEU A 872 44.44 -39.53 -18.40
CA LEU A 872 43.16 -39.37 -17.71
C LEU A 872 42.09 -40.31 -18.27
N LYS A 873 42.05 -40.48 -19.60
CA LYS A 873 41.20 -41.47 -20.30
C LYS A 873 41.53 -42.89 -19.87
N GLU A 874 42.81 -43.24 -19.74
CA GLU A 874 43.24 -44.56 -19.28
C GLU A 874 42.83 -44.83 -17.82
N LYS A 875 43.00 -43.85 -16.93
CA LYS A 875 42.58 -43.96 -15.51
C LYS A 875 41.05 -44.04 -15.34
N LEU A 876 40.28 -43.29 -16.13
CA LEU A 876 38.82 -43.35 -16.13
C LEU A 876 38.30 -44.69 -16.70
N THR A 877 38.96 -45.21 -17.72
CA THR A 877 38.64 -46.54 -18.28
C THR A 877 38.94 -47.65 -17.27
N GLN A 878 40.03 -47.55 -16.52
CA GLN A 878 40.34 -48.47 -15.42
C GLN A 878 39.33 -48.37 -14.24
N PHE A 879 38.83 -47.15 -13.95
CA PHE A 879 37.79 -46.92 -12.94
C PHE A 879 36.45 -47.58 -13.33
N PHE A 880 35.99 -47.36 -14.56
CA PHE A 880 34.74 -47.97 -15.05
C PHE A 880 34.82 -49.49 -15.20
N ASN A 881 35.97 -50.02 -15.61
CA ASN A 881 36.21 -51.47 -15.68
C ASN A 881 36.27 -52.12 -14.29
N ARG A 882 36.68 -51.39 -13.23
CA ARG A 882 36.57 -51.87 -11.84
C ARG A 882 35.14 -51.88 -11.34
N TYR A 883 34.36 -50.86 -11.70
CA TYR A 883 32.96 -50.72 -11.29
C TYR A 883 32.06 -51.80 -11.93
N THR A 884 32.29 -52.13 -13.20
CA THR A 884 31.56 -53.22 -13.89
C THR A 884 31.94 -54.62 -13.41
N ARG A 885 33.21 -54.85 -13.02
CA ARG A 885 33.64 -56.16 -12.48
C ARG A 885 33.14 -56.45 -11.07
N GLN A 886 32.78 -55.44 -10.26
CA GLN A 886 32.20 -55.64 -8.92
C GLN A 886 30.70 -55.97 -8.92
N LYS A 887 30.01 -55.94 -10.07
CA LYS A 887 28.59 -56.34 -10.20
C LYS A 887 28.39 -57.83 -10.54
N ASN A 888 29.46 -58.60 -10.79
CA ASN A 888 29.41 -60.03 -11.12
C ASN A 888 30.15 -60.91 -10.09
N PHE A 889 30.03 -60.59 -8.79
CA PHE A 889 30.39 -61.51 -7.70
C PHE A 889 29.41 -61.40 -6.54
#